data_AF-A0A7U3YMT7-F1
#
_entry.id   AF-A0A7U3YMT7-F1
#
_cell.length_a   1.000
_cell.length_b   1.000
_cell.length_c   1.000
_cell.angle_alpha   90.00
_cell.angle_beta   90.00
_cell.angle_gamma   90.00
#
_symmetry.space_group_name_H-M   'P 1'
#
loop_
_entity.id
_entity.type
_entity.pdbx_description
1 polymer ?
#
loop_
_entity_poly.entity_id
_entity_poly.type
_entity_poly.pdbx_seq_one_letter_code
_entity_poly.pdbx_strand_id
1 'polypeptide(L)'
;MGSISLTIDGRMVEVEKGTTVLQAARQAGITIPTICDHKDLNPYGACRMCIVEIEGVRGYPTSCTTPATPGMQVTTQSERLTELRNRTLELMFSGHPNSCLVCPHREACEQYRPKATKAARSTRCGFCANRDECDLRAMALRAGSRELHLPTLYASYNLERDDPFMDRDYNLCVLCGRCWRICEKIHGQPAISIINRGKWARIGTAFDTSHVHSGCTFCGACIDICPTGTLTDRFARWHGKPELEMPSTCLLCSEGCSVVAQSKEGQLLAYTMTGFNRESGLCALGRFGAAQIVNSNQRLIRPLVREGEDLIPYDWEGAIQAAADGLRGCVGTTALVISATTSREDRFLYAQLASHLQAPLVLLDAAADGEDPAVQQIAQDLKNGTLRAIITNGNLLPLEAIRAAGFSLVIDCLPSPLSEAASVVLPAAVLSEIEGTFRTAGGAIKTMAASSQAPGHALPERQILCSLGQALGSGEFDFASAANVTPLIVDDPAPPQVKGHPRDQVRDLLPRFRGHLLADIVPALAAFGLPATPAVPTLEVCPAGGFALLEKREIVPNMHFFKIRAPQVAKFALPGQFVILMAKETSERSPFTLVDWDASEGWISLVIEEVGRSSRELASLKAGDCIAHVSGPLGLPLPIENKGTVLLGGGCYGIGAIFPLARALRQAGNRVICAIEASSSYLLYRQEELRTVCDELLLATKDGSEGVQGGVQELLAQAVAREPINQFIAIGCTFMMRMVTEISRSLNIPTLVALNPIMVDGTGMCGACRVSVGEKTQFACVDGPIFDGHSVDWDELASRRSAYARQEVQALSQSVDLNALVLPSQGGGCGCGR
;
A
#
# COMPACT_ATOMS: atom_id res chain seq x y z
N MET A 1 -46.01 -16.75 -7.31
CA MET A 1 -44.75 -17.31 -6.75
C MET A 1 -45.16 -18.30 -5.67
N GLY A 2 -44.74 -19.57 -5.76
CA GLY A 2 -45.09 -20.58 -4.75
C GLY A 2 -44.04 -20.63 -3.65
N SER A 3 -44.44 -20.61 -2.39
CA SER A 3 -43.57 -20.93 -1.26
C SER A 3 -43.34 -22.45 -1.21
N ILE A 4 -42.15 -22.83 -0.75
CA ILE A 4 -41.79 -24.21 -0.48
C ILE A 4 -41.21 -24.30 0.93
N SER A 5 -41.48 -25.41 1.62
CA SER A 5 -40.94 -25.69 2.94
C SER A 5 -39.87 -26.77 2.88
N LEU A 6 -38.77 -26.58 3.62
CA LEU A 6 -37.71 -27.55 3.84
C LEU A 6 -37.28 -27.54 5.30
N THR A 7 -36.61 -28.60 5.75
CA THR A 7 -36.08 -28.70 7.11
C THR A 7 -34.56 -28.61 7.06
N ILE A 8 -33.97 -27.67 7.79
CA ILE A 8 -32.50 -27.50 7.90
C ILE A 8 -32.14 -27.61 9.39
N ASP A 9 -31.31 -28.59 9.75
CA ASP A 9 -30.91 -28.88 11.14
C ASP A 9 -32.10 -28.97 12.11
N GLY A 10 -33.17 -29.65 11.66
CA GLY A 10 -34.43 -29.80 12.42
C GLY A 10 -35.34 -28.58 12.44
N ARG A 11 -34.94 -27.45 11.83
CA ARG A 11 -35.76 -26.23 11.72
C ARG A 11 -36.50 -26.18 10.39
N MET A 12 -37.81 -26.01 10.44
CA MET A 12 -38.61 -25.77 9.24
C MET A 12 -38.36 -24.35 8.73
N VAL A 13 -38.07 -24.24 7.43
CA VAL A 13 -37.77 -22.99 6.73
C VAL A 13 -38.69 -22.88 5.53
N GLU A 14 -39.34 -21.74 5.37
CA GLU A 14 -40.16 -21.42 4.20
C GLU A 14 -39.42 -20.43 3.31
N VAL A 15 -39.29 -20.76 2.02
CA VAL A 15 -38.59 -19.92 1.04
C VAL A 15 -39.35 -19.89 -0.28
N GLU A 16 -39.02 -18.92 -1.12
CA GLU A 16 -39.54 -18.86 -2.48
C GLU A 16 -38.98 -20.00 -3.35
N LYS A 17 -39.83 -20.57 -4.21
CA LYS A 17 -39.39 -21.56 -5.21
C LYS A 17 -38.28 -21.01 -6.09
N GLY A 18 -37.17 -21.73 -6.19
CA GLY A 18 -35.96 -21.33 -6.94
C GLY A 18 -34.79 -20.90 -6.04
N THR A 19 -35.04 -20.71 -4.74
CA THR A 19 -34.02 -20.45 -3.72
C THR A 19 -33.09 -21.67 -3.58
N THR A 20 -31.79 -21.44 -3.42
CA THR A 20 -30.81 -22.49 -3.12
C THR A 20 -30.81 -22.87 -1.64
N VAL A 21 -30.31 -24.06 -1.29
CA VAL A 21 -30.19 -24.49 0.11
C VAL A 21 -29.36 -23.49 0.94
N LEU A 22 -28.30 -22.90 0.36
CA LEU A 22 -27.49 -21.88 1.03
C LEU A 22 -28.28 -20.60 1.33
N GLN A 23 -29.07 -20.13 0.37
CA GLN A 23 -29.90 -18.93 0.55
C GLN A 23 -31.00 -19.19 1.58
N ALA A 24 -31.61 -20.38 1.56
CA ALA A 24 -32.59 -20.78 2.57
C ALA A 24 -31.98 -20.84 3.98
N ALA A 25 -30.79 -21.43 4.11
CA ALA A 25 -30.05 -21.45 5.37
C ALA A 25 -29.77 -20.02 5.87
N ARG A 26 -29.33 -19.10 5.00
CA ARG A 26 -29.09 -17.69 5.36
C ARG A 26 -30.35 -16.98 5.83
N GLN A 27 -31.49 -17.17 5.17
CA GLN A 27 -32.77 -16.60 5.58
C GLN A 27 -33.22 -17.12 6.96
N ALA A 28 -32.88 -18.37 7.29
CA ALA A 28 -33.13 -18.98 8.59
C ALA A 28 -32.07 -18.65 9.67
N GLY A 29 -31.08 -17.81 9.37
CA GLY A 29 -29.97 -17.50 10.27
C GLY A 29 -28.99 -18.66 10.51
N ILE A 30 -29.00 -19.69 9.64
CA ILE A 30 -28.12 -20.85 9.71
C ILE A 30 -26.86 -20.56 8.88
N THR A 31 -25.69 -20.65 9.54
CA THR A 31 -24.40 -20.33 8.90
C THR A 31 -23.81 -21.56 8.23
N ILE A 32 -23.58 -21.47 6.91
CA ILE A 32 -22.83 -22.46 6.14
C ILE A 32 -21.56 -21.78 5.60
N PRO A 33 -20.35 -22.34 5.83
CA PRO A 33 -19.10 -21.71 5.41
C PRO A 33 -18.96 -21.67 3.87
N THR A 34 -18.50 -20.55 3.34
CA THR A 34 -18.31 -20.32 1.90
C THR A 34 -17.08 -19.46 1.62
N ILE A 35 -16.40 -19.72 0.51
CA ILE A 35 -15.28 -18.88 0.00
C ILE A 35 -15.54 -18.37 -1.41
N CYS A 36 -16.14 -19.16 -2.32
CA CYS A 36 -16.40 -18.71 -3.69
C CYS A 36 -17.78 -18.06 -3.89
N ASP A 37 -18.67 -18.21 -2.92
CA ASP A 37 -20.02 -17.62 -2.95
C ASP A 37 -19.97 -16.14 -2.57
N HIS A 38 -20.78 -15.30 -3.21
CA HIS A 38 -20.96 -13.90 -2.85
C HIS A 38 -22.39 -13.49 -3.20
N LYS A 39 -23.02 -12.63 -2.39
CA LYS A 39 -24.43 -12.24 -2.55
C LYS A 39 -24.74 -11.64 -3.94
N ASP A 40 -23.75 -10.96 -4.52
CA ASP A 40 -23.88 -10.29 -5.82
C ASP A 40 -23.49 -11.18 -7.02
N LEU A 41 -23.14 -12.45 -6.79
CA LEU A 41 -22.70 -13.37 -7.82
C LEU A 41 -23.63 -14.59 -7.88
N ASN A 42 -23.73 -15.20 -9.06
CA ASN A 42 -24.45 -16.47 -9.21
C ASN A 42 -23.82 -17.59 -8.33
N PRO A 43 -24.50 -18.72 -8.13
CA PRO A 43 -23.86 -19.91 -7.60
C PRO A 43 -22.65 -20.38 -8.44
N TYR A 44 -21.62 -20.92 -7.79
CA TYR A 44 -20.42 -21.44 -8.48
C TYR A 44 -19.96 -22.81 -8.01
N GLY A 45 -20.01 -23.09 -6.71
CA GLY A 45 -19.68 -24.42 -6.15
C GLY A 45 -18.20 -24.79 -6.11
N ALA A 46 -17.28 -23.99 -6.67
CA ALA A 46 -15.87 -24.39 -6.80
C ALA A 46 -15.14 -24.65 -5.48
N CYS A 47 -15.37 -23.85 -4.44
CA CYS A 47 -14.62 -23.97 -3.17
C CYS A 47 -15.02 -25.17 -2.31
N ARG A 48 -16.19 -25.80 -2.57
CA ARG A 48 -16.76 -26.92 -1.80
C ARG A 48 -16.92 -26.74 -0.28
N MET A 49 -16.63 -25.58 0.31
CA MET A 49 -16.83 -25.35 1.75
C MET A 49 -18.29 -25.50 2.19
N CYS A 50 -19.23 -25.22 1.28
CA CYS A 50 -20.67 -25.25 1.54
C CYS A 50 -21.33 -26.62 1.37
N ILE A 51 -20.55 -27.70 1.39
CA ILE A 51 -21.12 -29.05 1.36
C ILE A 51 -22.09 -29.27 2.53
N VAL A 52 -23.19 -29.97 2.25
CA VAL A 52 -24.23 -30.35 3.22
C VAL A 52 -24.64 -31.80 3.00
N GLU A 53 -25.31 -32.40 3.99
CA GLU A 53 -25.97 -33.69 3.85
C GLU A 53 -27.45 -33.46 3.54
N ILE A 54 -28.00 -34.22 2.59
CA ILE A 54 -29.42 -34.17 2.24
C ILE A 54 -29.96 -35.60 2.26
N GLU A 55 -31.05 -35.83 2.99
CA GLU A 55 -31.64 -37.16 3.10
C GLU A 55 -32.04 -37.71 1.72
N GLY A 56 -31.72 -38.98 1.46
CA GLY A 56 -31.98 -39.64 0.17
C GLY A 56 -31.04 -39.23 -0.97
N VAL A 57 -30.12 -38.27 -0.76
CA VAL A 57 -29.12 -37.86 -1.76
C VAL A 57 -27.77 -38.50 -1.44
N ARG A 58 -27.14 -39.15 -2.43
CA ARG A 58 -25.81 -39.72 -2.28
C ARG A 58 -24.74 -38.62 -2.25
N GLY A 59 -23.85 -38.68 -1.26
CA GLY A 59 -22.70 -37.79 -1.13
C GLY A 59 -23.04 -36.45 -0.49
N TYR A 60 -22.16 -35.46 -0.70
CA TYR A 60 -22.25 -34.15 -0.06
C TYR A 60 -22.40 -33.05 -1.13
N PRO A 61 -23.63 -32.74 -1.58
CA PRO A 61 -23.86 -31.69 -2.55
C PRO A 61 -23.52 -30.31 -1.97
N THR A 62 -23.19 -29.36 -2.84
CA THR A 62 -22.92 -27.96 -2.47
C THR A 62 -24.22 -27.20 -2.26
N SER A 63 -24.44 -26.67 -1.06
CA SER A 63 -25.68 -25.94 -0.76
C SER A 63 -25.87 -24.68 -1.61
N CYS A 64 -24.78 -24.08 -2.11
CA CYS A 64 -24.85 -22.87 -2.94
C CYS A 64 -25.47 -23.14 -4.32
N THR A 65 -25.33 -24.34 -4.88
CA THR A 65 -25.84 -24.68 -6.23
C THR A 65 -27.10 -25.54 -6.18
N THR A 66 -27.38 -26.20 -5.05
CA THR A 66 -28.53 -27.08 -4.92
C THR A 66 -29.81 -26.28 -4.69
N PRO A 67 -30.82 -26.38 -5.58
CA PRO A 67 -32.13 -25.77 -5.35
C PRO A 67 -32.85 -26.43 -4.18
N ALA A 68 -33.53 -25.62 -3.34
CA ALA A 68 -34.40 -26.14 -2.30
C ALA A 68 -35.65 -26.78 -2.93
N THR A 69 -36.08 -27.92 -2.39
CA THR A 69 -37.30 -28.64 -2.82
C THR A 69 -38.23 -28.87 -1.63
N PRO A 70 -39.56 -28.97 -1.85
CA PRO A 70 -40.51 -29.28 -0.79
C PRO A 70 -40.14 -30.55 -0.03
N GLY A 71 -40.16 -30.50 1.30
CA GLY A 71 -39.88 -31.63 2.18
C GLY A 71 -38.41 -32.05 2.26
N MET A 72 -37.48 -31.29 1.66
CA MET A 72 -36.04 -31.58 1.74
C MET A 72 -35.55 -31.53 3.19
N GLN A 73 -34.85 -32.57 3.64
CA GLN A 73 -34.19 -32.59 4.95
C GLN A 73 -32.67 -32.39 4.78
N VAL A 74 -32.15 -31.30 5.33
CA VAL A 74 -30.75 -30.87 5.19
C VAL A 74 -30.07 -30.85 6.55
N THR A 75 -28.90 -31.47 6.64
CA THR A 75 -27.99 -31.34 7.78
C THR A 75 -26.79 -30.52 7.37
N THR A 76 -26.51 -29.43 8.09
CA THR A 76 -25.40 -28.51 7.79
C THR A 76 -24.18 -28.73 8.68
N GLN A 77 -24.36 -29.43 9.80
CA GLN A 77 -23.32 -29.77 10.76
C GLN A 77 -23.36 -31.25 11.11
N SER A 78 -22.26 -31.94 10.86
CA SER A 78 -21.98 -33.31 11.30
C SER A 78 -20.47 -33.44 11.51
N GLU A 79 -20.04 -34.46 12.25
CA GLU A 79 -18.61 -34.78 12.39
C GLU A 79 -17.97 -34.99 11.01
N ARG A 80 -18.67 -35.71 10.13
CA ARG A 80 -18.21 -36.00 8.78
C ARG A 80 -18.11 -34.77 7.89
N LEU A 81 -19.08 -33.84 7.96
CA LEU A 81 -19.01 -32.56 7.25
C LEU A 81 -17.83 -31.72 7.74
N THR A 82 -17.56 -31.75 9.05
CA THR A 82 -16.43 -31.02 9.66
C THR A 82 -15.10 -31.56 9.15
N GLU A 83 -14.93 -32.89 9.15
CA GLU A 83 -13.74 -33.56 8.60
C GLU A 83 -13.51 -33.18 7.13
N LEU A 84 -14.54 -33.29 6.28
CA LEU A 84 -14.41 -32.98 4.85
C LEU A 84 -14.10 -31.51 4.57
N ARG A 85 -14.70 -30.58 5.35
CA ARG A 85 -14.41 -29.15 5.27
C ARG A 85 -12.96 -28.87 5.69
N ASN A 86 -12.47 -29.50 6.75
CA ASN A 86 -11.08 -29.36 7.19
C ASN A 86 -10.10 -29.90 6.14
N ARG A 87 -10.35 -31.07 5.56
CA ARG A 87 -9.54 -31.59 4.43
C ARG A 87 -9.55 -30.66 3.22
N THR A 88 -10.69 -30.05 2.92
CA THR A 88 -10.80 -29.07 1.82
C THR A 88 -9.98 -27.81 2.13
N LEU A 89 -9.98 -27.34 3.38
CA LEU A 89 -9.13 -26.23 3.82
C LEU A 89 -7.64 -26.57 3.74
N GLU A 90 -7.22 -27.76 4.16
CA GLU A 90 -5.83 -28.22 4.04
C GLU A 90 -5.36 -28.20 2.57
N LEU A 91 -6.21 -28.64 1.64
CA LEU A 91 -5.90 -28.59 0.20
C LEU A 91 -5.72 -27.15 -0.31
N MET A 92 -6.56 -26.21 0.14
CA MET A 92 -6.39 -24.79 -0.18
C MET A 92 -5.09 -24.23 0.38
N PHE A 93 -4.74 -24.60 1.62
CA PHE A 93 -3.50 -24.15 2.27
C PHE A 93 -2.24 -24.78 1.72
N SER A 94 -2.31 -25.97 1.12
CA SER A 94 -1.12 -26.56 0.49
C SER A 94 -0.51 -25.63 -0.57
N GLY A 95 -1.31 -24.87 -1.32
CA GLY A 95 -0.80 -23.85 -2.26
C GLY A 95 -0.68 -22.43 -1.69
N HIS A 96 -1.23 -22.16 -0.50
CA HIS A 96 -1.37 -20.83 0.08
C HIS A 96 -0.48 -20.68 1.33
N PRO A 97 0.42 -19.68 1.41
CA PRO A 97 1.31 -19.46 2.55
C PRO A 97 0.58 -19.40 3.90
N ASN A 98 0.76 -20.44 4.72
CA ASN A 98 -0.07 -20.66 5.92
C ASN A 98 0.72 -20.86 7.21
N SER A 99 2.05 -20.75 7.19
CA SER A 99 2.93 -21.03 8.33
C SER A 99 2.51 -20.39 9.65
N CYS A 100 1.92 -19.19 9.61
CA CYS A 100 1.37 -18.51 10.80
C CYS A 100 0.23 -19.28 11.48
N LEU A 101 -0.52 -20.13 10.79
CA LEU A 101 -1.68 -20.85 11.32
C LEU A 101 -1.27 -22.02 12.22
N VAL A 102 -0.16 -22.69 11.89
CA VAL A 102 0.40 -23.84 12.61
C VAL A 102 1.60 -23.49 13.51
N CYS A 103 2.06 -22.24 13.48
CA CYS A 103 3.20 -21.81 14.27
C CYS A 103 2.90 -21.87 15.79
N PRO A 104 3.77 -22.50 16.61
CA PRO A 104 3.61 -22.54 18.06
C PRO A 104 3.67 -21.15 18.72
N HIS A 105 4.35 -20.19 18.07
CA HIS A 105 4.57 -18.82 18.57
C HIS A 105 3.55 -17.80 18.04
N ARG A 106 2.43 -18.25 17.45
CA ARG A 106 1.44 -17.35 16.83
C ARG A 106 0.89 -16.31 17.81
N GLU A 107 0.53 -16.73 19.03
CA GLU A 107 -0.08 -15.86 20.04
C GLU A 107 0.89 -14.76 20.50
N ALA A 108 2.14 -15.13 20.81
CA ALA A 108 3.19 -14.15 21.11
C ALA A 108 3.46 -13.21 19.92
N CYS A 109 3.48 -13.75 18.70
CA CYS A 109 3.64 -12.93 17.49
C CYS A 109 2.46 -11.96 17.30
N GLU A 110 1.22 -12.38 17.59
CA GLU A 110 0.02 -11.53 17.54
C GLU A 110 0.06 -10.41 18.57
N GLN A 111 0.59 -10.69 19.77
CA GLN A 111 0.78 -9.69 20.82
C GLN A 111 1.82 -8.62 20.44
N TYR A 112 3.00 -9.04 19.97
CA TYR A 112 4.11 -8.11 19.70
C TYR A 112 4.16 -7.57 18.27
N ARG A 113 3.45 -8.20 17.32
CA ARG A 113 3.33 -7.80 15.91
C ARG A 113 1.88 -7.91 15.42
N PRO A 114 0.97 -7.07 15.97
CA PRO A 114 -0.44 -7.11 15.60
C PRO A 114 -0.67 -6.71 14.13
N LYS A 115 0.13 -5.76 13.61
CA LYS A 115 0.03 -5.29 12.22
C LYS A 115 0.85 -6.15 11.26
N ALA A 116 0.38 -6.28 10.02
CA ALA A 116 1.17 -6.88 8.95
C ALA A 116 2.44 -6.05 8.69
N THR A 117 3.55 -6.73 8.42
CA THR A 117 4.81 -6.09 8.02
C THR A 117 4.86 -5.98 6.51
N LYS A 118 5.31 -4.83 6.00
CA LYS A 118 5.44 -4.57 4.58
C LYS A 118 6.44 -5.53 3.94
N ALA A 119 6.07 -6.07 2.79
CA ALA A 119 6.88 -6.98 2.00
C ALA A 119 6.44 -6.86 0.54
N ALA A 120 7.32 -7.15 -0.41
CA ALA A 120 6.90 -7.27 -1.79
C ALA A 120 5.92 -8.44 -1.95
N ARG A 121 6.40 -9.62 -1.55
CA ARG A 121 5.68 -10.89 -1.71
C ARG A 121 5.25 -11.42 -0.35
N SER A 122 4.01 -11.90 -0.27
CA SER A 122 3.47 -12.44 0.97
C SER A 122 3.89 -13.90 1.13
N THR A 123 4.90 -14.14 1.95
CA THR A 123 5.39 -15.50 2.27
C THR A 123 4.76 -16.11 3.53
N ARG A 124 3.90 -15.34 4.22
CA ARG A 124 3.13 -15.74 5.40
C ARG A 124 2.06 -14.69 5.72
N CYS A 125 1.07 -15.04 6.54
CA CYS A 125 0.01 -14.11 6.94
C CYS A 125 0.54 -12.80 7.57
N GLY A 126 1.66 -12.86 8.30
CA GLY A 126 2.30 -11.67 8.90
C GLY A 126 2.82 -10.65 7.88
N PHE A 127 2.91 -11.00 6.60
CA PHE A 127 3.32 -10.13 5.49
C PHE A 127 2.16 -9.78 4.54
N CYS A 128 0.99 -10.35 4.75
CA CYS A 128 -0.18 -10.14 3.91
C CYS A 128 -0.95 -8.89 4.36
N ALA A 129 -1.14 -7.94 3.45
CA ALA A 129 -1.97 -6.76 3.65
C ALA A 129 -3.41 -7.09 4.09
N ASN A 130 -3.98 -8.17 3.56
CA ASN A 130 -5.35 -8.58 3.84
C ASN A 130 -5.46 -9.48 5.08
N ARG A 131 -4.43 -9.59 5.93
CA ARG A 131 -4.40 -10.47 7.11
C ARG A 131 -5.66 -10.36 7.98
N ASP A 132 -6.14 -9.13 8.19
CA ASP A 132 -7.24 -8.83 9.11
C ASP A 132 -8.63 -9.06 8.49
N GLU A 133 -8.71 -9.12 7.16
CA GLU A 133 -9.96 -9.26 6.40
C GLU A 133 -10.04 -10.56 5.58
N CYS A 134 -9.03 -11.41 5.67
CA CYS A 134 -8.95 -12.64 4.89
C CYS A 134 -9.96 -13.69 5.38
N ASP A 135 -10.98 -13.96 4.55
CA ASP A 135 -12.00 -15.00 4.76
C ASP A 135 -11.36 -16.37 5.04
N LEU A 136 -10.31 -16.71 4.29
CA LEU A 136 -9.63 -18.01 4.40
C LEU A 136 -8.93 -18.16 5.76
N ARG A 137 -8.23 -17.13 6.23
CA ARG A 137 -7.60 -17.12 7.56
C ARG A 137 -8.65 -17.22 8.66
N ALA A 138 -9.71 -16.41 8.59
CA ALA A 138 -10.78 -16.44 9.58
C ALA A 138 -11.44 -17.82 9.67
N MET A 139 -11.68 -18.46 8.53
CA MET A 139 -12.25 -19.81 8.46
C MET A 139 -11.32 -20.85 9.11
N ALA A 140 -10.02 -20.81 8.84
CA ALA A 140 -9.05 -21.73 9.40
C ALA A 140 -8.90 -21.60 10.92
N LEU A 141 -8.92 -20.36 11.43
CA LEU A 141 -8.86 -20.08 12.87
C LEU A 141 -10.11 -20.61 13.58
N ARG A 142 -11.31 -20.43 12.99
CA ARG A 142 -12.56 -20.99 13.52
C ARG A 142 -12.59 -22.51 13.52
N ALA A 143 -11.96 -23.14 12.52
CA ALA A 143 -11.85 -24.59 12.44
C ALA A 143 -10.82 -25.20 13.41
N GLY A 144 -10.05 -24.38 14.15
CA GLY A 144 -9.07 -24.87 15.12
C GLY A 144 -7.81 -25.47 14.48
N SER A 145 -7.46 -25.05 13.25
CA SER A 145 -6.49 -25.70 12.35
C SER A 145 -5.01 -25.65 12.78
N ARG A 146 -4.67 -25.89 14.06
CA ARG A 146 -3.26 -26.14 14.46
C ARG A 146 -2.70 -27.43 13.86
N GLU A 147 -3.57 -28.25 13.26
CA GLU A 147 -3.27 -29.53 12.64
C GLU A 147 -3.50 -29.44 11.12
N LEU A 148 -2.74 -28.60 10.42
CA LEU A 148 -2.63 -28.71 8.95
C LEU A 148 -1.59 -29.79 8.65
N HIS A 149 -2.01 -30.94 8.15
CA HIS A 149 -1.11 -32.09 7.92
C HIS A 149 -0.45 -32.09 6.54
N LEU A 150 -0.98 -31.32 5.59
CA LEU A 150 -0.41 -31.25 4.25
C LEU A 150 0.73 -30.22 4.19
N PRO A 151 1.88 -30.56 3.56
CA PRO A 151 2.95 -29.60 3.38
C PRO A 151 2.55 -28.46 2.45
N THR A 152 3.14 -27.30 2.68
CA THR A 152 3.01 -26.14 1.80
C THR A 152 3.86 -26.35 0.55
N LEU A 153 3.20 -26.51 -0.60
CA LEU A 153 3.79 -26.54 -1.93
C LEU A 153 3.77 -25.13 -2.52
N TYR A 154 4.74 -24.31 -2.09
CA TYR A 154 4.83 -22.92 -2.54
C TYR A 154 5.19 -22.84 -4.03
N ALA A 155 4.27 -22.31 -4.84
CA ALA A 155 4.41 -22.26 -6.29
C ALA A 155 5.48 -21.26 -6.78
N SER A 156 5.94 -20.35 -5.90
CA SER A 156 6.96 -19.35 -6.21
C SER A 156 6.63 -18.45 -7.39
N TYR A 157 5.34 -18.20 -7.65
CA TYR A 157 4.93 -17.25 -8.69
C TYR A 157 5.54 -15.89 -8.41
N ASN A 158 6.07 -15.25 -9.46
CA ASN A 158 6.51 -13.87 -9.38
C ASN A 158 5.34 -12.97 -9.02
N LEU A 159 5.64 -11.92 -8.26
CA LEU A 159 4.69 -10.86 -7.98
C LEU A 159 4.50 -10.01 -9.23
N GLU A 160 3.30 -9.96 -9.78
CA GLU A 160 3.02 -9.18 -10.99
C GLU A 160 2.70 -7.72 -10.61
N ARG A 161 3.48 -6.79 -11.18
CA ARG A 161 3.43 -5.35 -10.90
C ARG A 161 3.45 -4.48 -12.15
N ASP A 162 3.53 -5.10 -13.31
CA ASP A 162 3.68 -4.39 -14.58
C ASP A 162 2.44 -3.53 -14.85
N ASP A 163 1.27 -3.91 -14.34
CA ASP A 163 0.05 -3.12 -14.47
C ASP A 163 -0.08 -1.93 -13.50
N PRO A 164 -0.78 -0.86 -13.91
CA PRO A 164 -1.13 0.26 -13.05
C PRO A 164 -1.93 -0.16 -11.81
N PHE A 165 -1.73 0.59 -10.71
CA PHE A 165 -2.51 0.59 -9.47
C PHE A 165 -2.57 -0.67 -8.61
N MET A 166 -2.43 -1.87 -9.17
CA MET A 166 -2.62 -3.12 -8.42
C MET A 166 -1.40 -4.02 -8.45
N ASP A 167 -1.15 -4.69 -7.32
CA ASP A 167 -0.18 -5.78 -7.22
C ASP A 167 -0.94 -7.10 -7.17
N ARG A 168 -0.41 -8.11 -7.87
CA ARG A 168 -1.06 -9.42 -8.02
C ARG A 168 -0.11 -10.53 -7.57
N ASP A 169 -0.39 -11.09 -6.39
CA ASP A 169 0.37 -12.19 -5.78
C ASP A 169 -0.41 -13.51 -5.89
N TYR A 170 -0.19 -14.24 -6.98
CA TYR A 170 -0.91 -15.48 -7.25
C TYR A 170 -0.56 -16.63 -6.30
N ASN A 171 0.47 -16.49 -5.47
CA ASN A 171 0.73 -17.45 -4.38
C ASN A 171 -0.36 -17.38 -3.30
N LEU A 172 -1.16 -16.32 -3.26
CA LEU A 172 -2.28 -16.17 -2.33
C LEU A 172 -3.62 -16.66 -2.91
N CYS A 173 -3.66 -17.03 -4.19
CA CYS A 173 -4.91 -17.35 -4.88
C CYS A 173 -5.40 -18.77 -4.56
N VAL A 174 -6.68 -18.89 -4.20
CA VAL A 174 -7.36 -20.19 -4.02
C VAL A 174 -8.33 -20.52 -5.16
N LEU A 175 -8.20 -19.86 -6.31
CA LEU A 175 -9.01 -20.07 -7.51
C LEU A 175 -10.53 -20.05 -7.27
N CYS A 176 -11.00 -19.20 -6.35
CA CYS A 176 -12.42 -19.11 -6.01
C CYS A 176 -13.30 -18.56 -7.15
N GLY A 177 -12.71 -17.92 -8.16
CA GLY A 177 -13.40 -17.35 -9.31
C GLY A 177 -14.18 -16.07 -9.06
N ARG A 178 -14.24 -15.53 -7.83
CA ARG A 178 -15.01 -14.29 -7.53
C ARG A 178 -14.59 -13.10 -8.42
N CYS A 179 -13.29 -12.94 -8.66
CA CYS A 179 -12.70 -11.83 -9.39
C CYS A 179 -13.09 -11.75 -10.88
N TRP A 180 -13.03 -12.86 -11.63
CA TRP A 180 -13.41 -12.83 -13.04
C TRP A 180 -14.93 -12.74 -13.22
N ARG A 181 -15.69 -13.38 -12.33
CA ARG A 181 -17.15 -13.39 -12.38
C ARG A 181 -17.75 -12.02 -12.08
N ILE A 182 -17.12 -11.27 -11.16
CA ILE A 182 -17.55 -9.89 -10.89
C ILE A 182 -17.20 -8.97 -12.06
N CYS A 183 -16.05 -9.19 -12.70
CA CYS A 183 -15.64 -8.47 -13.89
C CYS A 183 -16.64 -8.69 -15.03
N GLU A 184 -17.02 -9.94 -15.30
CA GLU A 184 -18.05 -10.30 -16.29
C GLU A 184 -19.41 -9.66 -15.95
N LYS A 185 -19.84 -9.71 -14.69
CA LYS A 185 -21.12 -9.12 -14.29
C LYS A 185 -21.19 -7.61 -14.57
N ILE A 186 -20.12 -6.88 -14.29
CA ILE A 186 -20.09 -5.41 -14.43
C ILE A 186 -19.93 -4.99 -15.89
N HIS A 187 -19.06 -5.69 -16.64
CA HIS A 187 -18.66 -5.26 -18.00
C HIS A 187 -19.28 -6.09 -19.13
N GLY A 188 -19.99 -7.19 -18.83
CA GLY A 188 -20.55 -8.13 -19.79
C GLY A 188 -19.53 -9.14 -20.34
N GLN A 189 -18.27 -8.75 -20.48
CA GLN A 189 -17.15 -9.62 -20.80
C GLN A 189 -15.99 -9.38 -19.81
N PRO A 190 -15.38 -10.43 -19.26
CA PRO A 190 -14.34 -10.24 -18.26
C PRO A 190 -12.96 -10.01 -18.89
N ALA A 191 -12.22 -9.04 -18.36
CA ALA A 191 -10.82 -8.77 -18.75
C ALA A 191 -9.82 -9.82 -18.22
N ILE A 192 -10.24 -10.63 -17.25
CA ILE A 192 -9.47 -11.69 -16.59
C ILE A 192 -10.30 -12.97 -16.54
N SER A 193 -9.67 -14.14 -16.56
CA SER A 193 -10.34 -15.44 -16.38
C SER A 193 -9.38 -16.45 -15.73
N ILE A 194 -9.84 -17.67 -15.51
CA ILE A 194 -8.94 -18.79 -15.19
C ILE A 194 -8.25 -19.22 -16.49
N ILE A 195 -6.94 -19.06 -16.54
CA ILE A 195 -6.08 -19.53 -17.63
C ILE A 195 -5.31 -20.78 -17.18
N ASN A 196 -4.73 -21.49 -18.15
CA ASN A 196 -4.02 -22.76 -17.95
C ASN A 196 -4.91 -23.86 -17.31
N ARG A 197 -4.30 -24.96 -16.85
CA ARG A 197 -5.00 -26.11 -16.25
C ARG A 197 -4.16 -26.83 -15.21
N GLY A 198 -4.83 -27.57 -14.32
CA GLY A 198 -4.17 -28.35 -13.26
C GLY A 198 -3.40 -27.45 -12.31
N LYS A 199 -2.18 -27.87 -11.92
CA LYS A 199 -1.33 -27.10 -10.98
C LYS A 199 -0.91 -25.71 -11.47
N TRP A 200 -1.02 -25.45 -12.78
CA TRP A 200 -0.65 -24.18 -13.41
C TRP A 200 -1.85 -23.23 -13.58
N ALA A 201 -3.05 -23.66 -13.17
CA ALA A 201 -4.24 -22.83 -13.26
C ALA A 201 -4.08 -21.57 -12.41
N ARG A 202 -4.32 -20.41 -13.02
CA ARG A 202 -4.22 -19.10 -12.35
C ARG A 202 -5.23 -18.13 -12.94
N ILE A 203 -5.52 -17.07 -12.20
CA ILE A 203 -6.25 -15.94 -12.76
C ILE A 203 -5.28 -15.15 -13.65
N GLY A 204 -5.70 -14.79 -14.85
CA GLY A 204 -4.88 -14.02 -15.79
C GLY A 204 -5.71 -13.47 -16.94
N THR A 205 -5.08 -12.64 -17.76
CA THR A 205 -5.64 -12.08 -18.98
C THR A 205 -5.51 -13.08 -20.13
N ALA A 206 -6.23 -12.85 -21.22
CA ALA A 206 -6.02 -13.63 -22.44
C ALA A 206 -4.60 -13.41 -22.97
N PHE A 207 -3.92 -14.51 -23.30
CA PHE A 207 -2.55 -14.54 -23.84
C PHE A 207 -1.50 -13.85 -22.96
N ASP A 208 -1.74 -13.76 -21.65
CA ASP A 208 -0.85 -13.12 -20.68
C ASP A 208 -0.52 -11.65 -21.03
N THR A 209 -1.45 -10.95 -21.69
CA THR A 209 -1.31 -9.52 -22.01
C THR A 209 -1.48 -8.63 -20.77
N SER A 210 -0.93 -7.41 -20.77
CA SER A 210 -1.20 -6.44 -19.69
C SER A 210 -2.70 -6.14 -19.56
N HIS A 211 -3.16 -5.82 -18.35
CA HIS A 211 -4.53 -5.37 -18.09
C HIS A 211 -4.90 -4.10 -18.87
N VAL A 212 -3.92 -3.25 -19.16
CA VAL A 212 -4.08 -2.07 -20.02
C VAL A 212 -4.54 -2.47 -21.42
N HIS A 213 -4.06 -3.62 -21.92
CA HIS A 213 -4.39 -4.14 -23.26
C HIS A 213 -5.49 -5.21 -23.26
N SER A 214 -5.88 -5.74 -22.09
CA SER A 214 -6.90 -6.80 -21.99
C SER A 214 -8.34 -6.27 -21.92
N GLY A 215 -8.54 -4.95 -22.00
CA GLY A 215 -9.84 -4.29 -21.87
C GLY A 215 -10.26 -4.00 -20.42
N CYS A 216 -9.34 -4.05 -19.45
CA CYS A 216 -9.64 -3.68 -18.07
C CYS A 216 -9.86 -2.16 -17.95
N THR A 217 -10.94 -1.73 -17.29
CA THR A 217 -11.19 -0.31 -16.99
C THR A 217 -10.66 0.14 -15.62
N PHE A 218 -9.98 -0.77 -14.90
CA PHE A 218 -9.44 -0.52 -13.55
C PHE A 218 -10.50 -0.03 -12.55
N CYS A 219 -11.68 -0.67 -12.54
CA CYS A 219 -12.78 -0.32 -11.64
C CYS A 219 -12.59 -0.81 -10.19
N GLY A 220 -11.62 -1.70 -9.94
CA GLY A 220 -11.31 -2.21 -8.60
C GLY A 220 -12.20 -3.35 -8.08
N ALA A 221 -13.28 -3.72 -8.78
CA ALA A 221 -14.23 -4.74 -8.30
C ALA A 221 -13.58 -6.09 -7.92
N CYS A 222 -12.57 -6.50 -8.69
CA CYS A 222 -11.85 -7.75 -8.45
C CYS A 222 -10.99 -7.73 -7.19
N ILE A 223 -10.53 -6.55 -6.76
CA ILE A 223 -9.80 -6.33 -5.50
C ILE A 223 -10.79 -6.42 -4.35
N ASP A 224 -11.90 -5.68 -4.43
CA ASP A 224 -12.89 -5.55 -3.35
C ASP A 224 -13.58 -6.89 -3.01
N ILE A 225 -13.74 -7.78 -4.00
CA ILE A 225 -14.40 -9.08 -3.79
C ILE A 225 -13.43 -10.22 -3.43
N CYS A 226 -12.11 -9.97 -3.45
CA CYS A 226 -11.11 -11.01 -3.25
C CYS A 226 -11.13 -11.52 -1.80
N PRO A 227 -11.37 -12.83 -1.54
CA PRO A 227 -11.42 -13.38 -0.17
C PRO A 227 -10.04 -13.55 0.49
N THR A 228 -8.98 -13.18 -0.21
CA THR A 228 -7.57 -13.37 0.17
C THR A 228 -6.84 -12.05 -0.05
N GLY A 229 -5.51 -12.05 -0.15
CA GLY A 229 -4.72 -10.89 -0.59
C GLY A 229 -4.18 -10.99 -2.01
N THR A 230 -4.78 -11.82 -2.89
CA THR A 230 -4.24 -12.06 -4.24
C THR A 230 -4.17 -10.81 -5.10
N LEU A 231 -5.23 -10.00 -5.09
CA LEU A 231 -5.35 -8.75 -5.84
C LEU A 231 -5.43 -7.63 -4.82
N THR A 232 -4.50 -6.67 -4.87
CA THR A 232 -4.43 -5.59 -3.88
C THR A 232 -4.21 -4.25 -4.55
N ASP A 233 -4.85 -3.21 -4.02
CA ASP A 233 -4.54 -1.82 -4.36
C ASP A 233 -3.16 -1.47 -3.80
N ARG A 234 -2.23 -1.07 -4.67
CA ARG A 234 -0.83 -0.79 -4.32
C ARG A 234 -0.70 0.34 -3.30
N PHE A 235 -1.60 1.33 -3.35
CA PHE A 235 -1.65 2.43 -2.39
C PHE A 235 -2.31 1.96 -1.08
N ALA A 236 -3.53 1.44 -1.16
CA ALA A 236 -4.33 1.19 0.04
C ALA A 236 -3.84 0.01 0.91
N ARG A 237 -3.18 -1.00 0.30
CA ARG A 237 -2.85 -2.28 0.97
C ARG A 237 -2.08 -2.16 2.29
N TRP A 238 -1.28 -1.11 2.48
CA TRP A 238 -0.43 -0.99 3.67
C TRP A 238 -1.06 -0.17 4.80
N HIS A 239 -2.23 0.42 4.58
CA HIS A 239 -2.98 1.12 5.62
C HIS A 239 -3.83 0.15 6.48
N GLY A 240 -4.00 -1.08 6.01
CA GLY A 240 -4.80 -2.12 6.66
C GLY A 240 -6.30 -1.84 6.58
N LYS A 241 -7.08 -2.51 7.44
CA LYS A 241 -8.54 -2.41 7.47
C LYS A 241 -9.01 -0.96 7.74
N PRO A 242 -9.99 -0.43 6.97
CA PRO A 242 -10.61 0.86 7.25
C PRO A 242 -11.37 0.88 8.59
N GLU A 243 -11.39 2.04 9.24
CA GLU A 243 -12.14 2.30 10.48
C GLU A 243 -13.52 2.88 10.19
N LEU A 244 -13.64 3.62 9.09
CA LEU A 244 -14.85 4.32 8.71
C LEU A 244 -15.15 4.08 7.23
N GLU A 245 -16.40 3.74 6.94
CA GLU A 245 -16.95 3.59 5.59
C GLU A 245 -18.15 4.53 5.44
N MET A 246 -18.05 5.52 4.56
CA MET A 246 -19.07 6.57 4.41
C MET A 246 -19.54 6.69 2.97
N PRO A 247 -20.84 6.56 2.68
CA PRO A 247 -21.38 6.94 1.37
C PRO A 247 -21.09 8.41 1.07
N SER A 248 -20.57 8.68 -0.13
CA SER A 248 -20.19 10.02 -0.58
C SER A 248 -20.28 10.14 -2.11
N THR A 249 -19.84 11.26 -2.67
CA THR A 249 -19.82 11.54 -4.11
C THR A 249 -18.41 11.94 -4.53
N CYS A 250 -17.90 11.35 -5.62
CA CYS A 250 -16.61 11.70 -6.19
C CYS A 250 -16.70 13.05 -6.94
N LEU A 251 -15.81 14.01 -6.62
CA LEU A 251 -15.76 15.33 -7.26
C LEU A 251 -14.63 15.48 -8.31
N LEU A 252 -14.07 14.38 -8.83
CA LEU A 252 -12.97 14.49 -9.81
C LEU A 252 -13.45 14.89 -11.22
N CYS A 253 -14.75 14.77 -11.50
CA CYS A 253 -15.37 15.19 -12.76
C CYS A 253 -16.86 15.47 -12.57
N SER A 254 -17.50 16.03 -13.59
CA SER A 254 -18.92 16.40 -13.58
C SER A 254 -19.91 15.22 -13.50
N GLU A 255 -19.46 13.98 -13.72
CA GLU A 255 -20.31 12.78 -13.60
C GLU A 255 -20.78 12.51 -12.16
N GLY A 256 -20.00 12.94 -11.16
CA GLY A 256 -20.37 12.80 -9.73
C GLY A 256 -20.76 11.38 -9.33
N CYS A 257 -19.87 10.41 -9.55
CA CYS A 257 -20.11 9.00 -9.23
C CYS A 257 -20.35 8.81 -7.71
N SER A 258 -21.34 7.99 -7.35
CA SER A 258 -21.56 7.62 -5.94
C SER A 258 -20.50 6.63 -5.48
N VAL A 259 -19.91 6.86 -4.31
CA VAL A 259 -18.80 6.06 -3.77
C VAL A 259 -19.04 5.71 -2.31
N VAL A 260 -18.36 4.69 -1.82
CA VAL A 260 -18.13 4.48 -0.39
C VAL A 260 -16.69 4.89 -0.10
N ALA A 261 -16.51 5.93 0.71
CA ALA A 261 -15.21 6.42 1.14
C ALA A 261 -14.72 5.61 2.34
N GLN A 262 -13.64 4.86 2.13
CA GLN A 262 -13.00 4.07 3.17
C GLN A 262 -11.83 4.87 3.76
N SER A 263 -11.85 5.08 5.07
CA SER A 263 -10.88 5.93 5.75
C SER A 263 -10.38 5.33 7.07
N LYS A 264 -9.20 5.78 7.50
CA LYS A 264 -8.52 5.35 8.72
C LYS A 264 -7.58 6.43 9.21
N GLU A 265 -7.54 6.69 10.52
CA GLU A 265 -6.64 7.70 11.10
C GLU A 265 -6.73 9.06 10.38
N GLY A 266 -7.94 9.45 9.95
CA GLY A 266 -8.18 10.70 9.22
C GLY A 266 -7.68 10.71 7.76
N GLN A 267 -7.24 9.58 7.19
CA GLN A 267 -6.81 9.48 5.79
C GLN A 267 -7.81 8.71 4.94
N LEU A 268 -8.05 9.17 3.71
CA LEU A 268 -8.78 8.41 2.71
C LEU A 268 -7.90 7.24 2.22
N LEU A 269 -8.34 6.01 2.38
CA LEU A 269 -7.62 4.83 1.89
C LEU A 269 -7.96 4.55 0.43
N ALA A 270 -9.26 4.54 0.12
CA ALA A 270 -9.76 4.36 -1.23
C ALA A 270 -11.25 4.76 -1.36
N TYR A 271 -11.70 4.95 -2.60
CA TYR A 271 -13.13 4.89 -2.93
C TYR A 271 -13.48 3.51 -3.44
N THR A 272 -14.53 2.91 -2.91
CA THR A 272 -15.11 1.65 -3.41
C THR A 272 -16.50 1.90 -3.98
N MET A 273 -16.97 0.98 -4.82
CA MET A 273 -18.30 1.06 -5.42
C MET A 273 -19.39 0.80 -4.37
N THR A 274 -20.51 1.52 -4.49
CA THR A 274 -21.69 1.33 -3.62
C THR A 274 -22.38 -0.03 -3.80
N GLY A 275 -22.09 -0.71 -4.91
CA GLY A 275 -22.55 -2.06 -5.18
C GLY A 275 -21.88 -2.63 -6.41
N PHE A 276 -21.89 -3.96 -6.56
CA PHE A 276 -21.28 -4.62 -7.70
C PHE A 276 -22.24 -4.72 -8.89
N ASN A 277 -22.48 -3.58 -9.54
CA ASN A 277 -23.25 -3.43 -10.77
C ASN A 277 -22.61 -2.36 -11.68
N ARG A 278 -23.06 -2.28 -12.93
CA ARG A 278 -22.48 -1.38 -13.94
C ARG A 278 -22.64 0.08 -13.57
N GLU A 279 -23.80 0.45 -13.03
CA GLU A 279 -24.18 1.82 -12.68
C GLU A 279 -23.38 2.38 -11.49
N SER A 280 -22.85 1.49 -10.65
CA SER A 280 -21.99 1.82 -9.50
C SER A 280 -20.49 1.67 -9.82
N GLY A 281 -20.14 1.23 -11.03
CA GLY A 281 -18.75 1.07 -11.45
C GLY A 281 -17.98 2.40 -11.38
N LEU A 282 -16.73 2.33 -10.91
CA LEU A 282 -15.83 3.49 -10.80
C LEU A 282 -14.80 3.49 -11.92
N CYS A 283 -14.34 4.68 -12.31
CA CYS A 283 -13.16 4.83 -13.18
C CYS A 283 -11.86 4.68 -12.39
N ALA A 284 -10.75 4.46 -13.09
CA ALA A 284 -9.42 4.35 -12.48
C ALA A 284 -9.05 5.57 -11.61
N LEU A 285 -9.41 6.77 -12.07
CA LEU A 285 -9.16 8.02 -11.35
C LEU A 285 -9.93 8.08 -10.02
N GLY A 286 -11.21 7.71 -10.01
CA GLY A 286 -12.01 7.66 -8.78
C GLY A 286 -11.55 6.55 -7.84
N ARG A 287 -11.33 5.33 -8.35
CA ARG A 287 -10.94 4.16 -7.55
C ARG A 287 -9.57 4.32 -6.91
N PHE A 288 -8.56 4.70 -7.71
CA PHE A 288 -7.15 4.68 -7.30
C PHE A 288 -6.51 6.07 -7.18
N GLY A 289 -6.99 7.05 -7.94
CA GLY A 289 -6.41 8.40 -7.94
C GLY A 289 -6.84 9.27 -6.76
N ALA A 290 -8.11 9.19 -6.35
CA ALA A 290 -8.66 10.04 -5.28
C ALA A 290 -7.83 10.01 -3.99
N ALA A 291 -7.51 8.82 -3.48
CA ALA A 291 -6.71 8.68 -2.27
C ALA A 291 -5.29 9.20 -2.41
N GLN A 292 -4.67 9.03 -3.58
CA GLN A 292 -3.32 9.55 -3.85
C GLN A 292 -3.29 11.09 -3.95
N ILE A 293 -4.35 11.71 -4.49
CA ILE A 293 -4.49 13.17 -4.55
C ILE A 293 -4.68 13.76 -3.14
N VAL A 294 -5.65 13.23 -2.38
CA VAL A 294 -5.95 13.70 -1.02
C VAL A 294 -4.72 13.55 -0.11
N ASN A 295 -4.05 12.40 -0.16
CA ASN A 295 -2.91 12.11 0.71
C ASN A 295 -1.55 12.50 0.11
N SER A 296 -1.51 13.31 -0.94
CA SER A 296 -0.25 13.76 -1.54
C SER A 296 0.60 14.47 -0.49
N ASN A 297 1.90 14.15 -0.46
CA ASN A 297 2.87 14.82 0.41
C ASN A 297 3.20 16.25 -0.07
N GLN A 298 2.75 16.63 -1.26
CA GLN A 298 2.92 17.96 -1.83
C GLN A 298 1.80 18.92 -1.43
N ARG A 299 0.75 18.48 -0.71
CA ARG A 299 -0.40 19.32 -0.33
C ARG A 299 0.04 20.62 0.36
N LEU A 300 -0.62 21.73 0.03
CA LEU A 300 -0.45 23.00 0.73
C LEU A 300 -1.01 22.87 2.16
N ILE A 301 -0.19 23.16 3.16
CA ILE A 301 -0.52 22.92 4.58
C ILE A 301 -0.71 24.19 5.42
N ARG A 302 -0.37 25.38 4.89
CA ARG A 302 -0.46 26.66 5.62
C ARG A 302 -0.66 27.83 4.66
N PRO A 303 -1.35 28.91 5.08
CA PRO A 303 -1.43 30.14 4.31
C PRO A 303 -0.05 30.72 4.02
N LEU A 304 0.12 31.28 2.83
CA LEU A 304 1.34 31.96 2.40
C LEU A 304 0.99 33.36 1.88
N VAL A 305 1.78 34.36 2.24
CA VAL A 305 1.64 35.74 1.75
C VAL A 305 2.98 36.17 1.16
N ARG A 306 2.93 36.90 0.04
CA ARG A 306 4.13 37.40 -0.63
C ARG A 306 4.68 38.62 0.09
N GLU A 307 5.95 38.55 0.45
CA GLU A 307 6.76 39.66 0.92
C GLU A 307 8.00 39.79 0.04
N GLY A 308 8.05 40.83 -0.81
CA GLY A 308 9.10 40.94 -1.82
C GLY A 308 9.02 39.81 -2.84
N GLU A 309 10.10 39.05 -2.99
CA GLU A 309 10.17 37.91 -3.92
C GLU A 309 9.73 36.58 -3.27
N ASP A 310 9.63 36.53 -1.94
CA ASP A 310 9.40 35.31 -1.19
C ASP A 310 7.93 35.12 -0.76
N LEU A 311 7.49 33.87 -0.67
CA LEU A 311 6.23 33.47 -0.05
C LEU A 311 6.47 33.02 1.38
N ILE A 312 5.95 33.79 2.34
CA ILE A 312 6.17 33.57 3.76
C ILE A 312 4.93 32.94 4.41
N PRO A 313 5.09 31.94 5.29
CA PRO A 313 3.98 31.39 6.07
C PRO A 313 3.32 32.41 6.99
N TYR A 314 1.98 32.47 6.95
CA TYR A 314 1.15 33.32 7.80
C TYR A 314 0.15 32.49 8.61
N ASP A 315 -0.37 33.07 9.69
CA ASP A 315 -1.59 32.58 10.32
C ASP A 315 -2.83 32.92 9.48
N TRP A 316 -3.96 32.32 9.81
CA TRP A 316 -5.19 32.50 9.02
C TRP A 316 -5.72 33.94 9.08
N GLU A 317 -5.68 34.58 10.26
CA GLU A 317 -6.16 35.95 10.43
C GLU A 317 -5.34 36.93 9.57
N GLY A 318 -4.01 36.87 9.65
CA GLY A 318 -3.12 37.72 8.86
C GLY A 318 -3.23 37.46 7.36
N ALA A 319 -3.32 36.19 6.94
CA ALA A 319 -3.45 35.85 5.52
C ALA A 319 -4.79 36.30 4.92
N ILE A 320 -5.90 36.15 5.66
CA ILE A 320 -7.22 36.63 5.25
C ILE A 320 -7.23 38.16 5.18
N GLN A 321 -6.61 38.84 6.15
CA GLN A 321 -6.54 40.31 6.14
C GLN A 321 -5.72 40.81 4.95
N ALA A 322 -4.57 40.20 4.66
CA ALA A 322 -3.77 40.51 3.48
C ALA A 322 -4.55 40.28 2.17
N ALA A 323 -5.33 39.19 2.09
CA ALA A 323 -6.20 38.93 0.95
C ALA A 323 -7.29 39.98 0.80
N ALA A 324 -7.96 40.35 1.88
CA ALA A 324 -9.00 41.37 1.88
C ALA A 324 -8.46 42.74 1.48
N ASP A 325 -7.29 43.13 2.00
CA ASP A 325 -6.64 44.41 1.66
C ASP A 325 -6.26 44.52 0.18
N GLY A 326 -5.70 43.45 -0.39
CA GLY A 326 -5.40 43.39 -1.82
C GLY A 326 -6.64 43.50 -2.71
N LEU A 327 -7.77 42.92 -2.27
CA LEU A 327 -9.03 42.93 -3.02
C LEU A 327 -9.82 44.24 -2.87
N ARG A 328 -9.80 44.90 -1.70
CA ARG A 328 -10.49 46.19 -1.47
C ARG A 328 -10.09 47.25 -2.50
N GLY A 329 -8.82 47.28 -2.90
CA GLY A 329 -8.29 48.20 -3.91
C GLY A 329 -8.70 47.89 -5.35
N CYS A 330 -9.35 46.74 -5.61
CA CYS A 330 -9.55 46.18 -6.94
C CYS A 330 -11.03 45.86 -7.29
N VAL A 331 -12.00 46.33 -6.51
CA VAL A 331 -13.44 46.19 -6.80
C VAL A 331 -13.76 46.72 -8.21
N GLY A 332 -14.56 45.97 -8.98
CA GLY A 332 -14.89 46.25 -10.39
C GLY A 332 -13.76 45.96 -11.39
N THR A 333 -12.55 45.64 -10.90
CA THR A 333 -11.37 45.26 -11.70
C THR A 333 -10.82 43.90 -11.28
N THR A 334 -11.64 43.07 -10.62
CA THR A 334 -11.29 41.71 -10.19
C THR A 334 -12.01 40.70 -11.08
N ALA A 335 -11.42 39.55 -11.34
CA ALA A 335 -12.11 38.39 -11.91
C ALA A 335 -11.95 37.15 -11.04
N LEU A 336 -12.88 36.19 -11.15
CA LEU A 336 -12.83 34.91 -10.47
C LEU A 336 -12.82 33.78 -11.52
N VAL A 337 -11.88 32.86 -11.41
CA VAL A 337 -11.77 31.68 -12.30
C VAL A 337 -11.72 30.41 -11.45
N ILE A 338 -12.85 29.69 -11.40
CA ILE A 338 -13.12 28.63 -10.43
C ILE A 338 -13.44 27.32 -11.15
N SER A 339 -13.00 26.20 -10.60
CA SER A 339 -13.32 24.87 -11.13
C SER A 339 -14.80 24.53 -10.89
N ALA A 340 -15.46 24.00 -11.91
CA ALA A 340 -16.85 23.57 -11.86
C ALA A 340 -17.06 22.30 -11.01
N THR A 341 -16.00 21.57 -10.66
CA THR A 341 -16.06 20.42 -9.74
C THR A 341 -16.06 20.81 -8.27
N THR A 342 -16.14 22.10 -7.97
CA THR A 342 -16.31 22.66 -6.63
C THR A 342 -17.72 22.37 -6.09
N SER A 343 -17.89 22.30 -4.76
CA SER A 343 -19.19 22.02 -4.15
C SER A 343 -20.23 23.09 -4.52
N ARG A 344 -21.52 22.75 -4.42
CA ARG A 344 -22.61 23.69 -4.70
C ARG A 344 -22.56 24.88 -3.73
N GLU A 345 -22.28 24.61 -2.46
CA GLU A 345 -22.17 25.60 -1.41
C GLU A 345 -21.01 26.56 -1.65
N ASP A 346 -19.83 26.04 -2.02
CA ASP A 346 -18.66 26.88 -2.33
C ASP A 346 -18.89 27.71 -3.61
N ARG A 347 -19.50 27.13 -4.66
CA ARG A 347 -19.90 27.86 -5.88
C ARG A 347 -20.85 29.01 -5.56
N PHE A 348 -21.83 28.79 -4.69
CA PHE A 348 -22.73 29.84 -4.23
C PHE A 348 -21.96 30.98 -3.55
N LEU A 349 -21.02 30.65 -2.65
CA LEU A 349 -20.21 31.67 -1.97
C LEU A 349 -19.25 32.40 -2.91
N TYR A 350 -18.68 31.73 -3.90
CA TYR A 350 -17.91 32.39 -4.96
C TYR A 350 -18.78 33.36 -5.78
N ALA A 351 -20.04 33.01 -6.06
CA ALA A 351 -20.97 33.91 -6.75
C ALA A 351 -21.34 35.13 -5.89
N GLN A 352 -21.56 34.95 -4.58
CA GLN A 352 -21.75 36.07 -3.65
C GLN A 352 -20.51 36.97 -3.59
N LEU A 353 -19.32 36.38 -3.53
CA LEU A 353 -18.07 37.13 -3.49
C LEU A 353 -17.83 37.90 -4.79
N ALA A 354 -18.13 37.28 -5.93
CA ALA A 354 -18.07 37.94 -7.24
C ALA A 354 -19.03 39.12 -7.32
N SER A 355 -20.25 38.98 -6.81
CA SER A 355 -21.24 40.07 -6.72
C SER A 355 -20.71 41.23 -5.87
N HIS A 356 -20.19 40.95 -4.67
CA HIS A 356 -19.62 41.96 -3.76
C HIS A 356 -18.43 42.70 -4.39
N LEU A 357 -17.60 42.00 -5.16
CA LEU A 357 -16.43 42.56 -5.85
C LEU A 357 -16.76 43.16 -7.22
N GLN A 358 -18.02 43.11 -7.69
CA GLN A 358 -18.43 43.49 -9.04
C GLN A 358 -17.57 42.81 -10.14
N ALA A 359 -17.30 41.52 -9.95
CA ALA A 359 -16.35 40.74 -10.73
C ALA A 359 -17.06 39.70 -11.61
N PRO A 360 -16.58 39.42 -12.84
CA PRO A 360 -17.01 38.25 -13.58
C PRO A 360 -16.55 36.96 -12.89
N LEU A 361 -17.44 35.97 -12.83
CA LEU A 361 -17.15 34.60 -12.38
C LEU A 361 -17.18 33.64 -13.57
N VAL A 362 -16.04 33.01 -13.84
CA VAL A 362 -15.88 31.98 -14.86
C VAL A 362 -15.78 30.61 -14.18
N LEU A 363 -16.69 29.70 -14.53
CA LEU A 363 -16.66 28.31 -14.08
C LEU A 363 -16.06 27.43 -15.19
N LEU A 364 -14.97 26.74 -14.88
CA LEU A 364 -14.25 25.88 -15.83
C LEU A 364 -14.50 24.41 -15.58
N ASP A 365 -14.71 23.64 -16.63
CA ASP A 365 -14.84 22.18 -16.51
C ASP A 365 -13.55 21.53 -15.97
N ALA A 366 -13.66 20.33 -15.42
CA ALA A 366 -12.56 19.55 -14.85
C ALA A 366 -11.40 19.31 -15.85
N ALA A 367 -11.73 19.22 -17.14
CA ALA A 367 -10.76 19.02 -18.22
C ALA A 367 -10.10 20.31 -18.71
N ALA A 368 -10.60 21.48 -18.31
CA ALA A 368 -10.13 22.77 -18.79
C ALA A 368 -8.68 23.03 -18.36
N ASP A 369 -8.00 23.86 -19.14
CA ASP A 369 -6.65 24.31 -18.86
C ASP A 369 -6.47 25.78 -19.25
N GLY A 370 -5.22 26.24 -19.23
CA GLY A 370 -4.88 27.62 -19.55
C GLY A 370 -5.32 28.06 -20.95
N GLU A 371 -5.56 27.14 -21.89
CA GLU A 371 -5.93 27.44 -23.28
C GLU A 371 -7.44 27.61 -23.48
N ASP A 372 -8.26 27.43 -22.45
CA ASP A 372 -9.70 27.67 -22.53
C ASP A 372 -9.99 29.11 -23.00
N PRO A 373 -10.89 29.34 -23.98
CA PRO A 373 -11.14 30.68 -24.53
C PRO A 373 -11.54 31.72 -23.48
N ALA A 374 -12.28 31.33 -22.44
CA ALA A 374 -12.66 32.24 -21.37
C ALA A 374 -11.44 32.60 -20.50
N VAL A 375 -10.53 31.66 -20.28
CA VAL A 375 -9.27 31.88 -19.55
C VAL A 375 -8.33 32.80 -20.34
N GLN A 376 -8.19 32.56 -21.64
CA GLN A 376 -7.36 33.39 -22.52
C GLN A 376 -7.87 34.84 -22.58
N GLN A 377 -9.18 35.05 -22.57
CA GLN A 377 -9.78 36.38 -22.49
C GLN A 377 -9.43 37.08 -21.18
N ILE A 378 -9.61 36.40 -20.03
CA ILE A 378 -9.23 36.96 -18.70
C ILE A 378 -7.73 37.27 -18.64
N ALA A 379 -6.88 36.39 -19.18
CA ALA A 379 -5.44 36.60 -19.23
C ALA A 379 -5.06 37.84 -20.07
N GLN A 380 -5.77 38.08 -21.18
CA GLN A 380 -5.58 39.26 -22.01
C GLN A 380 -6.06 40.54 -21.30
N ASP A 381 -7.18 40.48 -20.60
CA ASP A 381 -7.73 41.62 -19.86
C ASP A 381 -6.85 42.02 -18.67
N LEU A 382 -6.18 41.06 -18.03
CA LEU A 382 -5.12 41.32 -17.03
C LEU A 382 -3.89 41.99 -17.67
N LYS A 383 -3.41 41.48 -18.81
CA LYS A 383 -2.26 42.07 -19.53
C LYS A 383 -2.54 43.49 -20.01
N ASN A 384 -3.77 43.77 -20.43
CA ASN A 384 -4.19 45.10 -20.88
C ASN A 384 -4.50 46.06 -19.72
N GLY A 385 -4.51 45.58 -18.48
CA GLY A 385 -4.80 46.37 -17.28
C GLY A 385 -6.29 46.66 -17.04
N THR A 386 -7.20 46.08 -17.83
CA THR A 386 -8.65 46.15 -17.61
C THR A 386 -9.03 45.45 -16.30
N LEU A 387 -8.39 44.32 -16.04
CA LEU A 387 -8.43 43.64 -14.75
C LEU A 387 -7.12 43.88 -14.01
N ARG A 388 -7.20 44.09 -12.70
CA ARG A 388 -6.06 44.30 -11.80
C ARG A 388 -5.90 43.19 -10.77
N ALA A 389 -6.96 42.44 -10.49
CA ALA A 389 -6.91 41.33 -9.56
C ALA A 389 -7.59 40.05 -10.08
N ILE A 390 -7.14 38.91 -9.57
CA ILE A 390 -7.64 37.59 -9.94
C ILE A 390 -7.74 36.69 -8.70
N ILE A 391 -8.84 35.95 -8.60
CA ILE A 391 -9.02 34.88 -7.62
C ILE A 391 -9.20 33.58 -8.39
N THR A 392 -8.44 32.54 -8.03
CA THR A 392 -8.60 31.22 -8.64
C THR A 392 -8.50 30.10 -7.61
N ASN A 393 -9.19 28.98 -7.86
CA ASN A 393 -9.16 27.82 -6.97
C ASN A 393 -8.42 26.59 -7.51
N GLY A 394 -7.35 26.84 -8.24
CA GLY A 394 -6.56 25.81 -8.92
C GLY A 394 -5.47 26.41 -9.80
N ASN A 395 -4.76 25.53 -10.50
CA ASN A 395 -3.83 25.86 -11.58
C ASN A 395 -4.56 26.12 -12.91
N LEU A 396 -5.50 27.06 -12.93
CA LEU A 396 -6.49 27.23 -14.02
C LEU A 396 -6.14 28.33 -15.03
N LEU A 397 -5.07 29.06 -14.83
CA LEU A 397 -4.64 30.21 -15.64
C LEU A 397 -3.21 30.01 -16.15
N PRO A 398 -2.80 30.66 -17.25
CA PRO A 398 -1.39 30.75 -17.61
C PRO A 398 -0.60 31.59 -16.58
N LEU A 399 0.66 31.25 -16.36
CA LEU A 399 1.54 31.89 -15.37
C LEU A 399 1.69 33.40 -15.60
N GLU A 400 1.71 33.80 -16.86
CA GLU A 400 1.83 35.18 -17.32
C GLU A 400 0.63 36.03 -16.87
N ALA A 401 -0.56 35.42 -16.70
CA ALA A 401 -1.74 36.14 -16.22
C ALA A 401 -1.58 36.51 -14.74
N ILE A 402 -1.09 35.59 -13.90
CA ILE A 402 -0.82 35.88 -12.48
C ILE A 402 0.27 36.94 -12.34
N ARG A 403 1.34 36.85 -13.14
CA ARG A 403 2.43 37.84 -13.13
C ARG A 403 2.00 39.24 -13.61
N ALA A 404 0.99 39.31 -14.48
CA ALA A 404 0.43 40.58 -14.96
C ALA A 404 -0.58 41.19 -13.98
N ALA A 405 -1.15 40.40 -13.07
CA ALA A 405 -2.09 40.89 -12.07
C ALA A 405 -1.37 41.77 -11.02
N GLY A 406 -1.98 42.89 -10.66
CA GLY A 406 -1.51 43.72 -9.54
C GLY A 406 -1.72 43.04 -8.18
N PHE A 407 -2.73 42.17 -8.08
CA PHE A 407 -2.97 41.32 -6.93
C PHE A 407 -3.55 39.96 -7.36
N SER A 408 -3.11 38.87 -6.76
CA SER A 408 -3.67 37.55 -7.06
C SER A 408 -3.86 36.69 -5.80
N LEU A 409 -5.03 36.08 -5.68
CA LEU A 409 -5.37 35.14 -4.62
C LEU A 409 -5.56 33.74 -5.19
N VAL A 410 -4.78 32.78 -4.71
CA VAL A 410 -4.87 31.37 -5.10
C VAL A 410 -5.38 30.55 -3.91
N ILE A 411 -6.53 29.91 -4.06
CA ILE A 411 -7.13 29.01 -3.05
C ILE A 411 -7.01 27.58 -3.55
N ASP A 412 -5.97 26.85 -3.16
CA ASP A 412 -5.66 25.56 -3.80
C ASP A 412 -5.22 24.50 -2.78
N CYS A 413 -5.30 23.25 -3.19
CA CYS A 413 -4.91 22.09 -2.41
C CYS A 413 -3.46 21.66 -2.70
N LEU A 414 -2.92 22.00 -3.87
CA LEU A 414 -1.58 21.60 -4.34
C LEU A 414 -0.78 22.83 -4.80
N PRO A 415 0.56 22.80 -4.65
CA PRO A 415 1.42 23.82 -5.21
C PRO A 415 1.38 23.76 -6.73
N SER A 416 1.50 24.93 -7.34
CA SER A 416 1.55 25.15 -8.78
C SER A 416 2.42 26.37 -9.09
N PRO A 417 2.85 26.54 -10.35
CA PRO A 417 3.50 27.78 -10.78
C PRO A 417 2.69 29.04 -10.46
N LEU A 418 1.35 28.95 -10.45
CA LEU A 418 0.48 30.07 -10.07
C LEU A 418 0.58 30.38 -8.59
N SER A 419 0.51 29.35 -7.73
CA SER A 419 0.66 29.55 -6.29
C SER A 419 2.04 30.14 -5.95
N GLU A 420 3.10 29.73 -6.63
CA GLU A 420 4.46 30.26 -6.45
C GLU A 420 4.61 31.72 -6.87
N ALA A 421 3.79 32.20 -7.81
CA ALA A 421 3.78 33.59 -8.28
C ALA A 421 2.71 34.46 -7.59
N ALA A 422 1.82 33.88 -6.79
CA ALA A 422 0.67 34.60 -6.25
C ALA A 422 1.03 35.62 -5.16
N SER A 423 0.18 36.63 -4.95
CA SER A 423 0.27 37.54 -3.81
C SER A 423 -0.14 36.86 -2.49
N VAL A 424 -1.20 36.04 -2.52
CA VAL A 424 -1.66 35.26 -1.36
C VAL A 424 -2.06 33.85 -1.82
N VAL A 425 -1.67 32.85 -1.04
CA VAL A 425 -2.03 31.44 -1.24
C VAL A 425 -2.73 30.92 0.01
N LEU A 426 -3.94 30.40 -0.14
CA LEU A 426 -4.74 29.83 0.94
C LEU A 426 -4.94 28.33 0.72
N PRO A 427 -4.51 27.47 1.67
CA PRO A 427 -4.60 26.02 1.51
C PRO A 427 -6.04 25.51 1.67
N ALA A 428 -6.54 24.80 0.67
CA ALA A 428 -7.90 24.30 0.61
C ALA A 428 -8.01 22.79 0.90
N ALA A 429 -9.05 22.42 1.65
CA ALA A 429 -9.53 21.05 1.80
C ALA A 429 -10.31 20.62 0.54
N VAL A 430 -10.20 19.34 0.15
CA VAL A 430 -10.81 18.82 -1.09
C VAL A 430 -11.34 17.39 -0.93
N LEU A 431 -12.24 16.98 -1.84
CA LEU A 431 -12.73 15.60 -1.97
C LEU A 431 -13.31 15.07 -0.64
N SER A 432 -12.71 14.03 -0.07
CA SER A 432 -13.16 13.41 1.18
C SER A 432 -12.91 14.26 2.43
N GLU A 433 -12.34 15.46 2.30
CA GLU A 433 -12.08 16.36 3.42
C GLU A 433 -13.23 17.37 3.65
N ILE A 434 -14.23 17.39 2.76
CA ILE A 434 -15.32 18.37 2.77
C ILE A 434 -16.70 17.70 2.75
N GLU A 435 -17.68 18.36 3.37
CA GLU A 435 -19.09 18.01 3.32
C GLU A 435 -19.93 19.02 2.53
N GLY A 436 -21.05 18.59 1.95
CA GLY A 436 -21.93 19.46 1.18
C GLY A 436 -22.75 18.73 0.13
N THR A 437 -23.04 19.42 -0.99
CA THR A 437 -23.77 18.85 -2.10
C THR A 437 -23.07 19.09 -3.45
N PHE A 438 -23.28 18.17 -4.39
CA PHE A 438 -22.73 18.22 -5.74
C PHE A 438 -23.84 18.05 -6.76
N ARG A 439 -23.84 18.87 -7.82
CA ARG A 439 -24.73 18.67 -8.96
C ARG A 439 -23.98 17.97 -10.08
N THR A 440 -24.47 16.79 -10.44
CA THR A 440 -23.95 16.03 -11.59
C THR A 440 -24.33 16.70 -12.91
N ALA A 441 -23.59 16.38 -13.98
CA ALA A 441 -23.93 16.80 -15.34
C ALA A 441 -25.31 16.27 -15.80
N GLY A 442 -25.77 15.15 -15.24
CA GLY A 442 -27.14 14.64 -15.42
C GLY A 442 -28.21 15.42 -14.64
N GLY A 443 -27.84 16.47 -13.90
CA GLY A 443 -28.75 17.33 -13.14
C GLY A 443 -29.10 16.82 -11.73
N ALA A 444 -28.75 15.59 -11.38
CA ALA A 444 -28.99 15.04 -10.05
C ALA A 444 -28.13 15.76 -8.99
N ILE A 445 -28.74 16.09 -7.85
CA ILE A 445 -28.04 16.61 -6.66
C ILE A 445 -27.72 15.43 -5.75
N LYS A 446 -26.45 15.30 -5.37
CA LYS A 446 -25.96 14.27 -4.46
C LYS A 446 -25.28 14.89 -3.26
N THR A 447 -25.27 14.16 -2.15
CA THR A 447 -24.54 14.55 -0.94
C THR A 447 -23.10 14.09 -1.01
N MET A 448 -22.21 14.87 -0.43
CA MET A 448 -20.82 14.49 -0.15
C MET A 448 -20.60 14.52 1.36
N ALA A 449 -19.82 13.56 1.85
CA ALA A 449 -19.48 13.42 3.25
C ALA A 449 -17.97 13.51 3.43
N ALA A 450 -17.54 14.29 4.42
CA ALA A 450 -16.18 14.29 4.91
C ALA A 450 -15.89 12.95 5.63
N SER A 451 -14.82 12.29 5.23
CA SER A 451 -14.31 11.03 5.82
C SER A 451 -12.81 11.08 6.10
N SER A 452 -12.10 12.11 5.63
CA SER A 452 -10.70 12.37 5.94
C SER A 452 -10.52 13.78 6.50
N GLN A 453 -9.37 14.04 7.11
CA GLN A 453 -8.97 15.34 7.64
C GLN A 453 -8.04 16.04 6.67
N ALA A 454 -8.23 17.35 6.49
CA ALA A 454 -7.35 18.16 5.68
C ALA A 454 -5.96 18.27 6.32
N PRO A 455 -4.86 18.32 5.53
CA PRO A 455 -3.51 18.34 6.08
C PRO A 455 -3.14 19.72 6.67
N GLY A 456 -2.41 19.69 7.78
CA GLY A 456 -1.91 20.90 8.42
C GLY A 456 -3.04 21.84 8.85
N HIS A 457 -3.02 23.07 8.34
CA HIS A 457 -4.00 24.11 8.63
C HIS A 457 -4.93 24.36 7.43
N ALA A 458 -4.99 23.47 6.44
CA ALA A 458 -5.91 23.63 5.31
C ALA A 458 -7.37 23.61 5.77
N LEU A 459 -8.21 24.46 5.17
CA LEU A 459 -9.63 24.61 5.53
C LEU A 459 -10.55 24.33 4.35
N PRO A 460 -11.81 23.89 4.59
CA PRO A 460 -12.85 23.89 3.56
C PRO A 460 -13.00 25.28 2.94
N GLU A 461 -13.12 25.36 1.61
CA GLU A 461 -13.23 26.64 0.88
C GLU A 461 -14.35 27.52 1.43
N ARG A 462 -15.50 26.94 1.79
CA ARG A 462 -16.58 27.63 2.49
C ARG A 462 -16.10 28.49 3.66
N GLN A 463 -15.25 27.94 4.54
CA GLN A 463 -14.74 28.68 5.70
C GLN A 463 -13.82 29.82 5.26
N ILE A 464 -12.95 29.55 4.28
CA ILE A 464 -12.04 30.55 3.69
C ILE A 464 -12.84 31.72 3.10
N LEU A 465 -13.88 31.41 2.33
CA LEU A 465 -14.75 32.39 1.67
C LEU A 465 -15.58 33.18 2.69
N CYS A 466 -16.09 32.52 3.74
CA CYS A 466 -16.78 33.20 4.82
C CYS A 466 -15.87 34.22 5.52
N SER A 467 -14.67 33.80 5.93
CA SER A 467 -13.69 34.69 6.58
C SER A 467 -13.27 35.84 5.66
N LEU A 468 -13.07 35.57 4.37
CA LEU A 468 -12.71 36.61 3.39
C LEU A 468 -13.86 37.61 3.18
N GLY A 469 -15.09 37.15 3.03
CA GLY A 469 -16.27 38.01 2.88
C GLY A 469 -16.51 38.90 4.09
N GLN A 470 -16.36 38.36 5.30
CA GLN A 470 -16.41 39.11 6.55
C GLN A 470 -15.31 40.17 6.62
N ALA A 471 -14.06 39.82 6.27
CA ALA A 471 -12.95 40.78 6.21
C ALA A 471 -13.18 41.85 5.13
N LEU A 472 -13.89 41.55 4.05
CA LEU A 472 -14.33 42.53 3.04
C LEU A 472 -15.54 43.38 3.47
N GLY A 473 -16.03 43.20 4.70
CA GLY A 473 -17.11 43.99 5.29
C GLY A 473 -18.52 43.54 4.91
N SER A 474 -18.69 42.34 4.34
CA SER A 474 -20.01 41.79 4.03
C SER A 474 -20.53 40.91 5.17
N GLY A 475 -21.72 41.25 5.68
CA GLY A 475 -22.44 40.45 6.69
C GLY A 475 -23.13 39.21 6.13
N GLU A 476 -23.10 39.01 4.80
CA GLU A 476 -23.76 37.89 4.12
C GLU A 476 -22.95 36.57 4.16
N PHE A 477 -21.78 36.59 4.79
CA PHE A 477 -20.80 35.50 4.81
C PHE A 477 -20.68 34.80 6.18
N ASP A 478 -21.78 34.74 6.94
CA ASP A 478 -21.82 34.12 8.26
C ASP A 478 -22.45 32.71 8.23
N PHE A 479 -21.67 31.72 7.76
CA PHE A 479 -22.12 30.33 7.64
C PHE A 479 -21.19 29.33 8.34
N ALA A 480 -21.68 28.69 9.39
CA ALA A 480 -20.94 27.69 10.17
C ALA A 480 -20.81 26.33 9.45
N SER A 481 -21.82 25.91 8.68
CA SER A 481 -21.84 24.60 8.00
C SER A 481 -22.40 24.65 6.57
N ALA A 482 -22.10 23.63 5.75
CA ALA A 482 -22.68 23.49 4.41
C ALA A 482 -24.22 23.46 4.45
N ALA A 483 -24.80 22.83 5.47
CA ALA A 483 -26.24 22.75 5.68
C ALA A 483 -26.92 24.12 5.89
N ASN A 484 -26.18 25.15 6.29
CA ASN A 484 -26.72 26.51 6.39
C ASN A 484 -26.77 27.21 5.03
N VAL A 485 -25.91 26.81 4.08
CA VAL A 485 -25.83 27.39 2.74
C VAL A 485 -26.75 26.67 1.76
N THR A 486 -26.82 25.33 1.81
CA THR A 486 -27.59 24.51 0.86
C THR A 486 -29.02 25.00 0.58
N PRO A 487 -29.82 25.44 1.59
CA PRO A 487 -31.18 25.93 1.36
C PRO A 487 -31.27 27.25 0.58
N LEU A 488 -30.19 28.04 0.55
CA LEU A 488 -30.11 29.33 -0.14
C LEU A 488 -29.79 29.19 -1.64
N ILE A 489 -29.39 27.99 -2.08
CA ILE A 489 -28.98 27.74 -3.45
C ILE A 489 -30.21 27.56 -4.33
N VAL A 490 -30.68 28.66 -4.93
CA VAL A 490 -31.83 28.67 -5.85
C VAL A 490 -31.42 28.38 -7.29
N ASP A 491 -30.29 28.94 -7.74
CA ASP A 491 -29.74 28.73 -9.07
C ASP A 491 -28.38 28.04 -8.98
N ASP A 492 -28.23 26.96 -9.75
CA ASP A 492 -27.06 26.11 -9.77
C ASP A 492 -27.09 25.28 -11.06
N PRO A 493 -26.61 25.82 -12.18
CA PRO A 493 -26.65 25.13 -13.47
C PRO A 493 -25.79 23.87 -13.42
N ALA A 494 -26.29 22.82 -14.07
CA ALA A 494 -25.55 21.57 -14.20
C ALA A 494 -24.26 21.80 -14.99
N PRO A 495 -23.11 21.25 -14.53
CA PRO A 495 -21.88 21.28 -15.30
C PRO A 495 -22.03 20.53 -16.63
N PRO A 496 -21.21 20.83 -17.64
CA PRO A 496 -21.23 20.10 -18.90
C PRO A 496 -20.91 18.61 -18.69
N GLN A 497 -21.51 17.76 -19.53
CA GLN A 497 -21.18 16.33 -19.56
C GLN A 497 -19.78 16.11 -20.12
N VAL A 498 -19.07 15.15 -19.54
CA VAL A 498 -17.77 14.72 -20.06
C VAL A 498 -17.99 14.00 -21.41
N LYS A 499 -17.05 14.18 -22.35
CA LYS A 499 -17.07 13.45 -23.62
C LYS A 499 -16.72 11.98 -23.35
N GLY A 500 -17.73 11.11 -23.45
CA GLY A 500 -17.59 9.71 -23.04
C GLY A 500 -17.57 9.57 -21.51
N HIS A 501 -17.87 8.38 -20.99
CA HIS A 501 -17.87 8.17 -19.55
C HIS A 501 -16.53 7.55 -19.10
N PRO A 502 -15.74 8.22 -18.22
CA PRO A 502 -14.46 7.72 -17.73
C PRO A 502 -14.49 6.31 -17.09
N ARG A 503 -15.65 5.81 -16.66
CA ARG A 503 -15.80 4.48 -16.06
C ARG A 503 -15.84 3.35 -17.09
N ASP A 504 -16.29 3.68 -18.30
CA ASP A 504 -16.48 2.71 -19.38
C ASP A 504 -15.19 2.50 -20.17
N GLN A 505 -14.33 3.52 -20.30
CA GLN A 505 -13.09 3.46 -21.07
C GLN A 505 -11.98 4.30 -20.45
N VAL A 506 -10.78 3.72 -20.33
CA VAL A 506 -9.61 4.39 -19.72
C VAL A 506 -9.11 5.59 -20.54
N ARG A 507 -9.37 5.63 -21.84
CA ARG A 507 -9.00 6.77 -22.69
C ARG A 507 -9.84 8.02 -22.45
N ASP A 508 -11.00 7.86 -21.80
CA ASP A 508 -11.91 8.96 -21.45
C ASP A 508 -11.60 9.51 -20.05
N LEU A 509 -10.52 9.05 -19.41
CA LEU A 509 -10.05 9.60 -18.14
C LEU A 509 -9.66 11.06 -18.31
N LEU A 510 -10.08 11.91 -17.37
CA LEU A 510 -9.72 13.31 -17.40
C LEU A 510 -8.23 13.50 -17.08
N PRO A 511 -7.54 14.40 -17.80
CA PRO A 511 -6.11 14.64 -17.60
C PRO A 511 -5.80 15.51 -16.39
N ARG A 512 -6.80 16.26 -15.89
CA ARG A 512 -6.61 17.32 -14.90
C ARG A 512 -7.62 17.27 -13.76
N PHE A 513 -7.22 17.85 -12.63
CA PHE A 513 -8.10 18.20 -11.51
C PHE A 513 -7.69 19.58 -11.00
N ARG A 514 -8.62 20.55 -11.01
CA ARG A 514 -8.33 21.97 -10.69
C ARG A 514 -7.12 22.50 -11.49
N GLY A 515 -7.00 22.10 -12.75
CA GLY A 515 -5.89 22.48 -13.64
C GLY A 515 -4.58 21.72 -13.46
N HIS A 516 -4.38 21.03 -12.33
CA HIS A 516 -3.21 20.19 -12.08
C HIS A 516 -3.24 18.94 -12.94
N LEU A 517 -2.11 18.58 -13.55
CA LEU A 517 -1.96 17.34 -14.31
C LEU A 517 -2.05 16.15 -13.35
N LEU A 518 -3.03 15.28 -13.56
CA LEU A 518 -3.28 14.16 -12.66
C LEU A 518 -2.16 13.12 -12.71
N ALA A 519 -1.46 12.98 -13.83
CA ALA A 519 -0.32 12.08 -13.95
C ALA A 519 0.92 12.56 -13.18
N ASP A 520 1.02 13.85 -12.83
CA ASP A 520 2.12 14.34 -11.98
C ASP A 520 1.92 13.92 -10.51
N ILE A 521 0.66 13.80 -10.10
CA ILE A 521 0.27 13.42 -8.74
C ILE A 521 0.15 11.89 -8.62
N VAL A 522 -0.36 11.25 -9.67
CA VAL A 522 -0.62 9.81 -9.77
C VAL A 522 0.11 9.27 -11.00
N PRO A 523 1.43 8.98 -10.90
CA PRO A 523 2.28 8.62 -12.05
C PRO A 523 1.78 7.44 -12.88
N ALA A 524 1.08 6.50 -12.24
CA ALA A 524 0.49 5.34 -12.92
C ALA A 524 -0.55 5.72 -13.99
N LEU A 525 -1.11 6.93 -13.97
CA LEU A 525 -2.03 7.42 -14.99
C LEU A 525 -1.35 7.68 -16.35
N ALA A 526 -0.03 7.89 -16.37
CA ALA A 526 0.72 8.06 -17.62
C ALA A 526 0.64 6.81 -18.52
N ALA A 527 0.38 5.62 -17.93
CA ALA A 527 0.14 4.38 -18.66
C ALA A 527 -1.04 4.44 -19.64
N PHE A 528 -1.98 5.39 -19.44
CA PHE A 528 -3.14 5.59 -20.30
C PHE A 528 -2.96 6.78 -21.27
N GLY A 529 -1.75 7.31 -21.40
CA GLY A 529 -1.44 8.45 -22.27
C GLY A 529 -1.86 9.80 -21.71
N LEU A 530 -2.13 9.90 -20.40
CA LEU A 530 -2.43 11.18 -19.77
C LEU A 530 -1.17 12.07 -19.75
N PRO A 531 -1.31 13.38 -20.03
CA PRO A 531 -0.19 14.31 -20.01
C PRO A 531 0.41 14.42 -18.61
N ALA A 532 1.74 14.45 -18.56
CA ALA A 532 2.53 14.70 -17.36
C ALA A 532 3.57 15.79 -17.68
N THR A 533 3.95 16.56 -16.68
CA THR A 533 5.09 17.48 -16.79
C THR A 533 6.33 16.66 -17.12
N PRO A 534 7.08 16.98 -18.20
CA PRO A 534 8.30 16.26 -18.52
C PRO A 534 9.21 16.26 -17.30
N ALA A 535 9.56 15.08 -16.81
CA ALA A 535 10.52 14.98 -15.73
C ALA A 535 11.79 15.71 -16.18
N VAL A 536 12.23 16.71 -15.42
CA VAL A 536 13.61 17.18 -15.54
C VAL A 536 14.43 15.90 -15.41
N PRO A 537 15.32 15.56 -16.37
CA PRO A 537 16.26 14.49 -16.16
C PRO A 537 17.09 14.89 -14.96
N THR A 538 16.63 14.49 -13.77
CA THR A 538 17.49 14.24 -12.63
C THR A 538 18.59 13.34 -13.17
N LEU A 539 19.79 13.44 -12.62
CA LEU A 539 20.93 12.60 -13.01
C LEU A 539 20.56 11.11 -12.78
N GLU A 540 19.79 10.53 -13.70
CA GLU A 540 19.23 9.18 -13.68
C GLU A 540 20.20 8.20 -14.34
N VAL A 541 21.19 8.74 -15.04
CA VAL A 541 22.35 7.98 -15.48
C VAL A 541 23.29 7.88 -14.28
N CYS A 542 23.56 6.65 -13.85
CA CYS A 542 24.65 6.37 -12.94
C CYS A 542 25.90 7.10 -13.48
N PRO A 543 26.47 8.07 -12.75
CA PRO A 543 27.58 8.84 -13.28
C PRO A 543 28.74 7.91 -13.64
N ALA A 544 29.61 8.34 -14.55
CA ALA A 544 30.89 7.69 -14.79
C ALA A 544 31.66 7.61 -13.45
N GLY A 545 31.52 6.51 -12.71
CA GLY A 545 32.00 6.38 -11.33
C GLY A 545 31.15 5.55 -10.35
N GLY A 546 29.94 5.08 -10.72
CA GLY A 546 29.12 4.22 -9.84
C GLY A 546 29.69 2.81 -9.59
N PHE A 547 29.03 2.05 -8.71
CA PHE A 547 29.46 0.72 -8.27
C PHE A 547 28.78 -0.38 -9.11
N ALA A 548 29.56 -1.19 -9.81
CA ALA A 548 29.01 -2.23 -10.69
C ALA A 548 28.33 -3.36 -9.89
N LEU A 549 27.10 -3.72 -10.27
CA LEU A 549 26.37 -4.87 -9.76
C LEU A 549 26.78 -6.12 -10.56
N LEU A 550 27.68 -6.91 -10.00
CA LEU A 550 28.29 -8.07 -10.66
C LEU A 550 27.31 -9.26 -10.76
N GLU A 551 26.54 -9.49 -9.70
CA GLU A 551 25.54 -10.58 -9.65
C GLU A 551 24.32 -10.09 -8.88
N LYS A 552 23.13 -10.45 -9.39
CA LYS A 552 21.86 -10.27 -8.69
C LYS A 552 20.94 -11.43 -8.97
N ARG A 553 20.38 -12.03 -7.93
CA ARG A 553 19.37 -13.10 -8.04
C ARG A 553 18.43 -13.12 -6.84
N GLU A 554 17.16 -13.47 -7.05
CA GLU A 554 16.27 -13.84 -5.96
C GLU A 554 16.71 -15.22 -5.46
N ILE A 555 17.06 -15.33 -4.17
CA ILE A 555 17.59 -16.58 -3.59
C ILE A 555 16.49 -17.42 -2.93
N VAL A 556 15.54 -16.73 -2.31
CA VAL A 556 14.27 -17.25 -1.81
C VAL A 556 13.24 -16.14 -2.00
N PRO A 557 11.94 -16.45 -2.01
CA PRO A 557 10.90 -15.45 -2.25
C PRO A 557 11.06 -14.20 -1.36
N ASN A 558 11.04 -13.02 -1.98
CA ASN A 558 11.21 -11.71 -1.31
C ASN A 558 12.64 -11.39 -0.81
N MET A 559 13.65 -12.23 -1.10
CA MET A 559 15.05 -12.00 -0.72
C MET A 559 15.99 -12.07 -1.92
N HIS A 560 16.84 -11.07 -2.05
CA HIS A 560 17.71 -10.89 -3.20
C HIS A 560 19.18 -10.87 -2.77
N PHE A 561 19.99 -11.70 -3.41
CA PHE A 561 21.44 -11.66 -3.28
C PHE A 561 22.02 -10.64 -4.24
N PHE A 562 22.98 -9.86 -3.74
CA PHE A 562 23.74 -8.86 -4.49
C PHE A 562 25.22 -9.13 -4.33
N LYS A 563 25.97 -9.08 -5.44
CA LYS A 563 27.44 -9.01 -5.46
C LYS A 563 27.85 -7.70 -6.12
N ILE A 564 28.53 -6.83 -5.38
CA ILE A 564 28.83 -5.45 -5.82
C ILE A 564 30.35 -5.27 -5.85
N ARG A 565 30.87 -4.69 -6.93
CA ARG A 565 32.29 -4.31 -7.01
C ARG A 565 32.52 -3.06 -6.16
N ALA A 566 33.14 -3.23 -4.99
CA ALA A 566 33.45 -2.15 -4.05
C ALA A 566 34.82 -2.38 -3.38
N PRO A 567 35.95 -2.16 -4.10
CA PRO A 567 37.27 -2.57 -3.62
C PRO A 567 37.70 -1.88 -2.33
N GLN A 568 37.34 -0.61 -2.15
CA GLN A 568 37.67 0.15 -0.94
C GLN A 568 36.92 -0.39 0.29
N VAL A 569 35.66 -0.78 0.11
CA VAL A 569 34.85 -1.39 1.17
C VAL A 569 35.39 -2.77 1.52
N ALA A 570 35.58 -3.62 0.51
CA ALA A 570 36.01 -5.01 0.67
C ALA A 570 37.36 -5.13 1.40
N LYS A 571 38.28 -4.18 1.18
CA LYS A 571 39.59 -4.14 1.85
C LYS A 571 39.52 -4.01 3.37
N PHE A 572 38.50 -3.32 3.90
CA PHE A 572 38.37 -3.02 5.32
C PHE A 572 37.20 -3.73 6.00
N ALA A 573 36.41 -4.49 5.24
CA ALA A 573 35.23 -5.18 5.73
C ALA A 573 35.60 -6.24 6.78
N LEU A 574 34.89 -6.19 7.91
CA LEU A 574 34.99 -7.12 9.03
C LEU A 574 33.60 -7.63 9.44
N PRO A 575 33.52 -8.80 10.09
CA PRO A 575 32.25 -9.36 10.55
C PRO A 575 31.50 -8.43 11.52
N GLY A 576 30.17 -8.34 11.35
CA GLY A 576 29.31 -7.48 12.16
C GLY A 576 29.12 -6.06 11.61
N GLN A 577 29.73 -5.71 10.48
CA GLN A 577 29.60 -4.41 9.84
C GLN A 577 28.51 -4.36 8.76
N PHE A 578 28.15 -3.16 8.36
CA PHE A 578 27.15 -2.89 7.32
C PHE A 578 27.64 -1.84 6.32
N VAL A 579 26.86 -1.62 5.27
CA VAL A 579 27.07 -0.56 4.27
C VAL A 579 25.77 0.23 4.07
N ILE A 580 25.89 1.48 3.65
CA ILE A 580 24.75 2.27 3.15
C ILE A 580 24.73 2.16 1.62
N LEU A 581 23.57 1.82 1.06
CA LEU A 581 23.34 1.79 -0.38
C LEU A 581 22.35 2.87 -0.81
N MET A 582 22.57 3.42 -2.01
CA MET A 582 21.60 4.23 -2.75
C MET A 582 21.57 3.73 -4.20
N ALA A 583 20.41 3.27 -4.69
CA ALA A 583 20.28 2.76 -6.05
C ALA A 583 20.55 3.88 -7.08
N LYS A 584 19.96 5.05 -6.87
CA LYS A 584 20.11 6.29 -7.66
C LYS A 584 20.66 7.43 -6.79
N GLU A 585 21.11 8.52 -7.41
CA GLU A 585 21.57 9.74 -6.71
C GLU A 585 20.51 10.35 -5.78
N THR A 586 19.23 10.14 -6.11
CA THR A 586 18.07 10.64 -5.35
C THR A 586 17.44 9.59 -4.44
N SER A 587 17.94 8.35 -4.41
CA SER A 587 17.44 7.28 -3.54
C SER A 587 17.72 7.58 -2.07
N GLU A 588 16.92 7.03 -1.16
CA GLU A 588 17.20 7.15 0.27
C GLU A 588 18.46 6.36 0.64
N ARG A 589 19.18 6.84 1.66
CA ARG A 589 20.31 6.13 2.25
C ARG A 589 19.79 4.98 3.11
N SER A 590 20.07 3.75 2.71
CA SER A 590 19.56 2.57 3.41
C SER A 590 20.67 1.61 3.88
N PRO A 591 20.66 1.14 5.15
CA PRO A 591 21.68 0.24 5.68
C PRO A 591 21.43 -1.23 5.29
N PHE A 592 22.50 -1.94 4.93
CA PHE A 592 22.47 -3.37 4.64
C PHE A 592 23.69 -4.09 5.22
N THR A 593 23.45 -5.22 5.88
CA THR A 593 24.51 -6.01 6.54
C THR A 593 25.39 -6.72 5.50
N LEU A 594 26.70 -6.70 5.71
CA LEU A 594 27.65 -7.44 4.88
C LEU A 594 27.50 -8.95 5.10
N VAL A 595 27.36 -9.70 4.00
CA VAL A 595 27.16 -11.16 4.01
C VAL A 595 28.41 -11.93 3.63
N ASP A 596 29.23 -11.39 2.74
CA ASP A 596 30.57 -11.89 2.41
C ASP A 596 31.35 -10.85 1.59
N TRP A 597 32.66 -10.99 1.44
CA TRP A 597 33.50 -10.11 0.65
C TRP A 597 34.83 -10.77 0.29
N ASP A 598 35.48 -10.23 -0.73
CA ASP A 598 36.85 -10.60 -1.11
C ASP A 598 37.67 -9.33 -1.35
N ALA A 599 38.72 -9.15 -0.54
CA ALA A 599 39.60 -7.98 -0.63
C ALA A 599 40.53 -8.01 -1.85
N SER A 600 40.84 -9.20 -2.38
CA SER A 600 41.72 -9.38 -3.54
C SER A 600 40.99 -9.14 -4.86
N GLU A 601 39.76 -9.64 -4.98
CA GLU A 601 38.89 -9.42 -6.13
C GLU A 601 38.13 -8.08 -6.04
N GLY A 602 38.02 -7.51 -4.84
CA GLY A 602 37.46 -6.18 -4.60
C GLY A 602 35.93 -6.13 -4.65
N TRP A 603 35.24 -7.16 -4.17
CA TRP A 603 33.77 -7.21 -4.12
C TRP A 603 33.23 -7.45 -2.71
N ILE A 604 32.00 -7.01 -2.50
CA ILE A 604 31.18 -7.29 -1.31
C ILE A 604 29.87 -7.96 -1.74
N SER A 605 29.22 -8.67 -0.82
CA SER A 605 27.92 -9.28 -1.05
C SER A 605 26.95 -9.03 0.09
N LEU A 606 25.66 -9.00 -0.27
CA LEU A 606 24.55 -8.62 0.59
C LEU A 606 23.34 -9.51 0.31
N VAL A 607 22.48 -9.67 1.30
CA VAL A 607 21.13 -10.24 1.14
C VAL A 607 20.13 -9.17 1.55
N ILE A 608 19.26 -8.80 0.62
CA ILE A 608 18.30 -7.70 0.76
C ILE A 608 16.88 -8.27 0.74
N GLU A 609 16.13 -8.03 1.81
CA GLU A 609 14.69 -8.30 1.86
C GLU A 609 13.92 -7.10 1.27
N GLU A 610 13.02 -7.34 0.32
CA GLU A 610 12.21 -6.25 -0.25
C GLU A 610 11.03 -5.90 0.69
N VAL A 611 11.17 -4.78 1.42
CA VAL A 611 10.19 -4.33 2.45
C VAL A 611 9.75 -2.87 2.31
N GLY A 612 10.55 -2.04 1.65
CA GLY A 612 10.33 -0.60 1.50
C GLY A 612 10.81 -0.06 0.15
N ARG A 613 10.68 1.25 -0.04
CA ARG A 613 11.03 1.93 -1.30
C ARG A 613 12.47 1.65 -1.74
N SER A 614 13.43 1.91 -0.86
CA SER A 614 14.86 1.75 -1.18
C SER A 614 15.25 0.31 -1.52
N SER A 615 14.75 -0.68 -0.75
CA SER A 615 14.97 -2.09 -1.09
C SER A 615 14.31 -2.49 -2.40
N ARG A 616 13.17 -1.88 -2.76
CA ARG A 616 12.46 -2.12 -4.02
C ARG A 616 13.19 -1.51 -5.22
N GLU A 617 13.72 -0.30 -5.07
CA GLU A 617 14.59 0.32 -6.08
C GLU A 617 15.81 -0.57 -6.35
N LEU A 618 16.47 -1.08 -5.31
CA LEU A 618 17.58 -2.02 -5.46
C LEU A 618 17.13 -3.36 -6.09
N ALA A 619 16.01 -3.93 -5.64
CA ALA A 619 15.47 -5.18 -6.18
C ALA A 619 15.06 -5.08 -7.66
N SER A 620 14.75 -3.87 -8.15
CA SER A 620 14.44 -3.63 -9.56
C SER A 620 15.66 -3.66 -10.49
N LEU A 621 16.88 -3.53 -9.95
CA LEU A 621 18.12 -3.60 -10.73
C LEU A 621 18.38 -5.02 -11.28
N LYS A 622 19.12 -5.07 -12.37
CA LYS A 622 19.60 -6.27 -13.07
C LYS A 622 21.11 -6.39 -12.91
N ALA A 623 21.63 -7.61 -13.01
CA ALA A 623 23.08 -7.81 -13.06
C ALA A 623 23.66 -7.07 -14.27
N GLY A 624 24.77 -6.36 -14.08
CA GLY A 624 25.36 -5.45 -15.06
C GLY A 624 24.95 -3.98 -14.88
N ASP A 625 23.88 -3.69 -14.12
CA ASP A 625 23.54 -2.32 -13.75
C ASP A 625 24.57 -1.73 -12.76
N CYS A 626 24.46 -0.43 -12.49
CA CYS A 626 25.30 0.25 -11.52
C CYS A 626 24.46 0.81 -10.37
N ILE A 627 25.03 0.79 -9.17
CA ILE A 627 24.49 1.39 -7.95
C ILE A 627 25.19 2.74 -7.76
N ALA A 628 24.43 3.82 -7.56
CA ALA A 628 24.99 5.16 -7.44
C ALA A 628 25.99 5.28 -6.29
N HIS A 629 25.61 4.84 -5.07
CA HIS A 629 26.48 4.95 -3.89
C HIS A 629 26.53 3.68 -3.05
N VAL A 630 27.75 3.33 -2.64
CA VAL A 630 28.06 2.32 -1.62
C VAL A 630 28.99 2.97 -0.60
N SER A 631 28.50 3.22 0.62
CA SER A 631 29.30 3.80 1.70
C SER A 631 29.55 2.79 2.80
N GLY A 632 30.83 2.50 3.09
CA GLY A 632 31.24 1.69 4.24
C GLY A 632 32.64 1.07 4.09
N PRO A 633 32.96 0.04 4.89
CA PRO A 633 32.10 -0.54 5.92
C PRO A 633 31.84 0.43 7.08
N LEU A 634 30.68 0.32 7.71
CA LEU A 634 30.23 1.16 8.82
C LEU A 634 29.85 0.29 10.03
N GLY A 635 29.79 0.94 11.19
CA GLY A 635 29.61 0.29 12.48
C GLY A 635 30.90 -0.36 13.01
N LEU A 636 31.00 -0.48 14.33
CA LEU A 636 32.06 -1.27 14.95
C LEU A 636 31.86 -2.76 14.62
N PRO A 637 32.94 -3.45 14.18
CA PRO A 637 32.88 -4.89 13.98
C PRO A 637 32.73 -5.62 15.30
N LEU A 638 32.20 -6.84 15.25
CA LEU A 638 32.16 -7.69 16.45
C LEU A 638 33.57 -8.15 16.80
N PRO A 639 34.04 -7.96 18.05
CA PRO A 639 35.29 -8.56 18.51
C PRO A 639 35.22 -10.09 18.42
N ILE A 640 36.15 -10.68 17.67
CA ILE A 640 36.23 -12.13 17.49
C ILE A 640 37.22 -12.70 18.50
N GLU A 641 36.71 -13.43 19.48
CA GLU A 641 37.48 -14.03 20.58
C GLU A 641 37.18 -15.52 20.69
N ASN A 642 38.08 -16.28 21.31
CA ASN A 642 37.82 -17.68 21.66
C ASN A 642 37.05 -17.75 23.00
N LYS A 643 35.78 -18.13 22.92
CA LYS A 643 34.83 -18.26 24.03
C LYS A 643 34.49 -19.72 24.35
N GLY A 644 34.99 -20.69 23.60
CA GLY A 644 34.60 -22.10 23.69
C GLY A 644 33.53 -22.45 22.66
N THR A 645 32.30 -22.73 23.11
CA THR A 645 31.17 -23.06 22.22
C THR A 645 30.29 -21.83 21.98
N VAL A 646 30.15 -21.43 20.71
CA VAL A 646 29.35 -20.28 20.28
C VAL A 646 28.20 -20.76 19.38
N LEU A 647 26.98 -20.34 19.71
CA LEU A 647 25.81 -20.60 18.88
C LEU A 647 25.41 -19.32 18.11
N LEU A 648 25.23 -19.45 16.80
CA LEU A 648 24.81 -18.36 15.90
C LEU A 648 23.39 -18.60 15.40
N GLY A 649 22.45 -17.78 15.84
CA GLY A 649 21.05 -17.81 15.43
C GLY A 649 20.77 -16.88 14.24
N GLY A 650 20.30 -17.42 13.12
CA GLY A 650 20.00 -16.65 11.91
C GLY A 650 18.56 -16.82 11.42
N GLY A 651 17.85 -15.72 11.15
CA GLY A 651 16.54 -15.76 10.51
C GLY A 651 16.37 -14.67 9.44
N CYS A 652 15.62 -14.97 8.37
CA CYS A 652 15.45 -14.04 7.23
C CYS A 652 16.81 -13.63 6.61
N TYR A 653 17.06 -12.34 6.40
CA TYR A 653 18.37 -11.79 5.98
C TYR A 653 19.51 -12.13 6.97
N GLY A 654 19.18 -12.43 8.23
CA GLY A 654 20.14 -12.82 9.25
C GLY A 654 20.85 -14.15 8.99
N ILE A 655 20.27 -15.05 8.18
CA ILE A 655 20.93 -16.28 7.73
C ILE A 655 22.21 -15.95 6.94
N GLY A 656 22.17 -14.92 6.09
CA GLY A 656 23.34 -14.40 5.40
C GLY A 656 24.35 -13.76 6.37
N ALA A 657 23.86 -12.94 7.29
CA ALA A 657 24.69 -12.16 8.22
C ALA A 657 25.49 -13.00 9.23
N ILE A 658 25.02 -14.20 9.60
CA ILE A 658 25.77 -15.08 10.50
C ILE A 658 26.96 -15.78 9.83
N PHE A 659 26.99 -15.87 8.50
CA PHE A 659 28.06 -16.56 7.78
C PHE A 659 29.47 -16.00 8.01
N PRO A 660 29.73 -14.68 7.88
CA PRO A 660 31.07 -14.14 8.12
C PRO A 660 31.47 -14.25 9.60
N LEU A 661 30.48 -14.21 10.51
CA LEU A 661 30.71 -14.43 11.95
C LEU A 661 31.10 -15.88 12.24
N ALA A 662 30.39 -16.86 11.67
CA ALA A 662 30.69 -18.27 11.81
C ALA A 662 32.12 -18.59 11.33
N ARG A 663 32.47 -18.07 10.14
CA ARG A 663 33.82 -18.22 9.56
C ARG A 663 34.89 -17.67 10.50
N ALA A 664 34.73 -16.45 10.99
CA ALA A 664 35.72 -15.80 11.83
C ALA A 664 35.83 -16.44 13.23
N LEU A 665 34.71 -16.77 13.87
CA LEU A 665 34.70 -17.43 15.18
C LEU A 665 35.33 -18.82 15.12
N ARG A 666 35.06 -19.58 14.05
CA ARG A 666 35.70 -20.88 13.83
C ARG A 666 37.21 -20.76 13.63
N GLN A 667 37.65 -19.78 12.83
CA GLN A 667 39.08 -19.48 12.63
C GLN A 667 39.78 -19.06 13.94
N ALA A 668 39.06 -18.42 14.87
CA ALA A 668 39.56 -18.09 16.21
C ALA A 668 39.60 -19.31 17.17
N GLY A 669 39.21 -20.50 16.72
CA GLY A 669 39.28 -21.75 17.47
C GLY A 669 38.06 -22.03 18.35
N ASN A 670 36.91 -21.39 18.10
CA ASN A 670 35.65 -21.74 18.75
C ASN A 670 35.03 -22.98 18.12
N ARG A 671 34.26 -23.73 18.93
CA ARG A 671 33.24 -24.65 18.40
C ARG A 671 32.02 -23.82 18.00
N VAL A 672 31.64 -23.88 16.73
CA VAL A 672 30.58 -23.03 16.17
C VAL A 672 29.37 -23.87 15.78
N ILE A 673 28.22 -23.56 16.36
CA ILE A 673 26.92 -24.14 16.00
C ILE A 673 26.10 -23.06 15.29
N CYS A 674 25.71 -23.30 14.04
CA CYS A 674 24.77 -22.42 13.35
C CYS A 674 23.34 -22.96 13.53
N ALA A 675 22.40 -22.09 13.89
CA ALA A 675 20.99 -22.40 14.02
C ALA A 675 20.18 -21.44 13.15
N ILE A 676 19.56 -21.94 12.09
CA ILE A 676 18.78 -21.09 11.17
C ILE A 676 17.28 -21.38 11.24
N GLU A 677 16.48 -20.33 11.19
CA GLU A 677 15.02 -20.43 11.16
C GLU A 677 14.40 -19.80 9.91
N ALA A 678 13.28 -20.39 9.48
CA ALA A 678 12.42 -19.80 8.46
C ALA A 678 10.95 -20.10 8.74
N SER A 679 10.05 -19.43 8.01
CA SER A 679 8.61 -19.72 8.16
C SER A 679 8.22 -21.06 7.56
N SER A 680 8.96 -21.50 6.53
CA SER A 680 8.82 -22.76 5.81
C SER A 680 10.15 -23.08 5.11
N SER A 681 10.34 -24.32 4.66
CA SER A 681 11.60 -24.81 4.08
C SER A 681 12.03 -24.03 2.83
N TYR A 682 11.07 -23.58 2.00
CA TYR A 682 11.36 -22.80 0.79
C TYR A 682 11.95 -21.39 1.05
N LEU A 683 12.06 -20.99 2.32
CA LEU A 683 12.70 -19.74 2.74
C LEU A 683 14.07 -19.96 3.39
N LEU A 684 14.50 -21.21 3.58
CA LEU A 684 15.86 -21.52 4.01
C LEU A 684 16.82 -21.36 2.84
N TYR A 685 18.01 -20.81 3.10
CA TYR A 685 19.06 -20.65 2.11
C TYR A 685 20.44 -20.75 2.76
N ARG A 686 21.49 -20.92 1.95
CA ARG A 686 22.90 -21.03 2.38
C ARG A 686 23.23 -22.16 3.36
N GLN A 687 22.44 -23.23 3.36
CA GLN A 687 22.68 -24.39 4.23
C GLN A 687 24.05 -25.02 3.95
N GLU A 688 24.38 -25.25 2.68
CA GLU A 688 25.66 -25.86 2.31
C GLU A 688 26.84 -24.96 2.64
N GLU A 689 26.75 -23.66 2.33
CA GLU A 689 27.80 -22.71 2.65
C GLU A 689 28.01 -22.61 4.17
N LEU A 690 26.94 -22.56 4.97
CA LEU A 690 27.05 -22.53 6.42
C LEU A 690 27.73 -23.79 6.98
N ARG A 691 27.44 -24.98 6.45
CA ARG A 691 28.12 -26.23 6.87
C ARG A 691 29.63 -26.18 6.69
N THR A 692 30.14 -25.38 5.75
CA THR A 692 31.60 -25.22 5.56
C THR A 692 32.26 -24.35 6.64
N VAL A 693 31.48 -23.49 7.32
CA VAL A 693 32.00 -22.50 8.29
C VAL A 693 31.52 -22.74 9.73
N CYS A 694 30.81 -23.84 9.99
CA CYS A 694 30.41 -24.26 11.33
C CYS A 694 30.69 -25.76 11.54
N ASP A 695 30.64 -26.21 12.79
CA ASP A 695 30.82 -27.61 13.16
C ASP A 695 29.49 -28.38 13.19
N GLU A 696 28.37 -27.68 13.40
CA GLU A 696 27.02 -28.22 13.34
C GLU A 696 26.03 -27.18 12.81
N LEU A 697 25.12 -27.60 11.93
CA LEU A 697 24.02 -26.79 11.42
C LEU A 697 22.68 -27.36 11.90
N LEU A 698 21.92 -26.54 12.62
CA LEU A 698 20.57 -26.81 13.10
C LEU A 698 19.54 -26.03 12.30
N LEU A 699 18.40 -26.67 12.01
CA LEU A 699 17.34 -26.13 11.17
C LEU A 699 16.00 -26.14 11.91
N ALA A 700 15.24 -25.06 11.80
CA ALA A 700 13.86 -25.00 12.28
C ALA A 700 12.95 -24.27 11.28
N THR A 701 11.74 -24.79 11.09
CA THR A 701 10.69 -24.09 10.34
C THR A 701 9.42 -23.96 11.16
N LYS A 702 8.76 -22.80 11.05
CA LYS A 702 7.55 -22.52 11.85
C LYS A 702 6.40 -23.49 11.54
N ASP A 703 6.35 -24.02 10.32
CA ASP A 703 5.37 -25.00 9.85
C ASP A 703 5.83 -26.47 9.96
N GLY A 704 7.05 -26.73 10.44
CA GLY A 704 7.58 -28.10 10.59
C GLY A 704 7.95 -28.79 9.27
N SER A 705 7.98 -28.04 8.14
CA SER A 705 8.39 -28.55 6.82
C SER A 705 9.83 -29.08 6.75
N GLU A 706 10.73 -28.60 7.60
CA GLU A 706 12.13 -29.05 7.66
C GLU A 706 12.73 -28.78 9.05
N GLY A 707 13.47 -29.76 9.57
CA GLY A 707 14.08 -29.65 10.90
C GLY A 707 13.05 -29.66 12.03
N VAL A 708 13.29 -28.83 13.05
CA VAL A 708 12.42 -28.73 14.23
C VAL A 708 11.25 -27.78 13.96
N GLN A 709 10.02 -28.18 14.29
CA GLN A 709 8.88 -27.26 14.23
C GLN A 709 9.05 -26.15 15.28
N GLY A 710 9.18 -24.90 14.82
CA GLY A 710 9.45 -23.76 15.70
C GLY A 710 10.47 -22.80 15.11
N GLY A 711 11.41 -22.37 15.92
CA GLY A 711 12.44 -21.40 15.59
C GLY A 711 13.77 -21.61 16.30
N VAL A 712 14.59 -20.56 16.28
CA VAL A 712 15.88 -20.53 16.99
C VAL A 712 15.71 -20.75 18.49
N GLN A 713 14.54 -20.41 19.05
CA GLN A 713 14.18 -20.67 20.44
C GLN A 713 14.31 -22.15 20.81
N GLU A 714 13.66 -23.01 20.02
CA GLU A 714 13.68 -24.46 20.21
C GLU A 714 15.07 -25.04 19.94
N LEU A 715 15.77 -24.53 18.92
CA LEU A 715 17.13 -24.97 18.60
C LEU A 715 18.13 -24.64 19.71
N LEU A 716 18.03 -23.45 20.31
CA LEU A 716 18.85 -23.05 21.44
C LEU A 716 18.61 -23.98 22.65
N ALA A 717 17.34 -24.24 22.99
CA ALA A 717 17.00 -25.14 24.09
C ALA A 717 17.54 -26.57 23.86
N GLN A 718 17.45 -27.09 22.63
CA GLN A 718 18.01 -28.40 22.28
C GLN A 718 19.54 -28.41 22.32
N ALA A 719 20.21 -27.36 21.84
CA ALA A 719 21.67 -27.28 21.87
C ALA A 719 22.20 -27.29 23.31
N VAL A 720 21.59 -26.49 24.19
CA VAL A 720 21.97 -26.37 25.61
C VAL A 720 21.76 -27.68 26.39
N ALA A 721 20.75 -28.48 26.01
CA ALA A 721 20.55 -29.79 26.60
C ALA A 721 21.63 -30.82 26.19
N ARG A 722 22.36 -30.58 25.10
CA ARG A 722 23.41 -31.48 24.58
C ARG A 722 24.81 -31.07 25.04
N GLU A 723 25.10 -29.77 25.05
CA GLU A 723 26.42 -29.25 25.41
C GLU A 723 26.35 -27.80 25.95
N PRO A 724 27.33 -27.36 26.76
CA PRO A 724 27.36 -25.98 27.25
C PRO A 724 27.56 -24.99 26.11
N ILE A 725 26.74 -23.93 26.10
CA ILE A 725 26.85 -22.80 25.18
C ILE A 725 27.42 -21.60 25.94
N ASN A 726 28.62 -21.15 25.55
CA ASN A 726 29.33 -20.06 26.24
C ASN A 726 28.89 -18.68 25.76
N GLN A 727 28.46 -18.57 24.51
CA GLN A 727 27.92 -17.34 23.95
C GLN A 727 26.88 -17.66 22.88
N PHE A 728 25.81 -16.87 22.85
CA PHE A 728 24.81 -16.91 21.81
C PHE A 728 24.76 -15.57 21.07
N ILE A 729 24.70 -15.60 19.75
CA ILE A 729 24.61 -14.40 18.92
C ILE A 729 23.44 -14.59 17.96
N ALA A 730 22.45 -13.69 18.00
CA ALA A 730 21.25 -13.79 17.20
C ALA A 730 21.11 -12.60 16.22
N ILE A 731 20.84 -12.91 14.95
CA ILE A 731 20.60 -11.94 13.89
C ILE A 731 19.33 -12.32 13.15
N GLY A 732 18.36 -11.40 13.11
CA GLY A 732 17.09 -11.63 12.42
C GLY A 732 16.11 -10.50 12.66
N CYS A 733 14.81 -10.82 12.62
CA CYS A 733 13.80 -9.81 12.91
C CYS A 733 13.76 -9.46 14.41
N THR A 734 13.35 -8.23 14.76
CA THR A 734 13.28 -7.75 16.15
C THR A 734 12.48 -8.68 17.07
N PHE A 735 11.40 -9.29 16.56
CA PHE A 735 10.62 -10.27 17.32
C PHE A 735 11.39 -11.56 17.62
N MET A 736 12.08 -12.12 16.62
CA MET A 736 12.93 -13.30 16.84
C MET A 736 13.99 -12.99 17.90
N MET A 737 14.68 -11.85 17.76
CA MET A 737 15.75 -11.44 18.68
C MET A 737 15.23 -11.21 20.11
N ARG A 738 14.05 -10.58 20.28
CA ARG A 738 13.39 -10.46 21.59
C ARG A 738 13.10 -11.82 22.23
N MET A 739 12.45 -12.72 21.48
CA MET A 739 12.06 -14.04 21.99
C MET A 739 13.27 -14.90 22.40
N VAL A 740 14.35 -14.91 21.60
CA VAL A 740 15.55 -15.69 21.94
C VAL A 740 16.35 -15.04 23.09
N THR A 741 16.24 -13.74 23.26
CA THR A 741 16.80 -13.01 24.41
C THR A 741 16.09 -13.41 25.72
N GLU A 742 14.77 -13.55 25.69
CA GLU A 742 14.00 -13.99 26.87
C GLU A 742 14.38 -15.42 27.29
N ILE A 743 14.52 -16.34 26.33
CA ILE A 743 14.91 -17.73 26.60
C ILE A 743 16.38 -17.86 27.02
N SER A 744 17.30 -17.18 26.34
CA SER A 744 18.71 -17.22 26.74
C SER A 744 18.94 -16.65 28.14
N ARG A 745 18.13 -15.67 28.57
CA ARG A 745 18.16 -15.14 29.93
C ARG A 745 17.76 -16.19 30.96
N SER A 746 16.71 -16.97 30.72
CA SER A 746 16.33 -18.05 31.65
C SER A 746 17.36 -19.18 31.70
N LEU A 747 18.16 -19.34 30.64
CA LEU A 747 19.27 -20.29 30.54
C LEU A 747 20.62 -19.74 31.03
N ASN A 748 20.69 -18.46 31.46
CA ASN A 748 21.92 -17.76 31.86
C ASN A 748 23.04 -17.77 30.79
N ILE A 749 22.66 -17.61 29.51
CA ILE A 749 23.61 -17.60 28.39
C ILE A 749 23.87 -16.16 27.93
N PRO A 750 25.13 -15.68 27.93
CA PRO A 750 25.48 -14.38 27.38
C PRO A 750 25.01 -14.26 25.93
N THR A 751 24.20 -13.24 25.64
CA THR A 751 23.49 -13.13 24.36
C THR A 751 23.70 -11.79 23.70
N LEU A 752 24.20 -11.82 22.47
CA LEU A 752 24.34 -10.63 21.61
C LEU A 752 23.27 -10.64 20.51
N VAL A 753 22.74 -9.46 20.18
CA VAL A 753 21.72 -9.29 19.15
C VAL A 753 22.08 -8.16 18.19
N ALA A 754 21.88 -8.37 16.89
CA ALA A 754 22.10 -7.35 15.87
C ALA A 754 20.84 -6.47 15.69
N LEU A 755 20.80 -5.33 16.36
CA LEU A 755 19.68 -4.40 16.30
C LEU A 755 19.60 -3.70 14.95
N ASN A 756 18.36 -3.47 14.50
CA ASN A 756 18.04 -2.79 13.25
C ASN A 756 17.15 -1.53 13.48
N PRO A 757 17.62 -0.54 14.24
CA PRO A 757 16.93 0.75 14.34
C PRO A 757 16.93 1.48 12.99
N ILE A 758 16.19 2.58 12.89
CA ILE A 758 16.26 3.45 11.72
C ILE A 758 17.67 4.04 11.63
N MET A 759 18.35 3.86 10.49
CA MET A 759 19.65 4.47 10.21
C MET A 759 19.53 5.31 8.95
N VAL A 760 19.95 6.58 9.02
CA VAL A 760 19.86 7.53 7.90
C VAL A 760 21.24 7.84 7.33
N ASP A 761 22.14 8.36 8.16
CA ASP A 761 23.50 8.73 7.70
C ASP A 761 24.54 7.60 7.82
N GLY A 762 24.28 6.56 8.63
CA GLY A 762 25.21 5.44 8.84
C GLY A 762 26.45 5.74 9.71
N THR A 763 26.64 6.99 10.12
CA THR A 763 27.74 7.54 10.95
C THR A 763 27.32 7.97 12.36
N GLY A 764 26.01 8.03 12.65
CA GLY A 764 25.44 8.38 13.95
C GLY A 764 25.09 9.86 14.14
N MET A 765 25.52 10.76 13.24
CA MET A 765 25.38 12.21 13.42
C MET A 765 23.92 12.70 13.52
N CYS A 766 22.97 12.06 12.82
CA CYS A 766 21.55 12.42 12.88
C CYS A 766 20.85 11.94 14.16
N GLY A 767 21.46 10.99 14.90
CA GLY A 767 20.87 10.38 16.08
C GLY A 767 19.64 9.48 15.85
N ALA A 768 19.26 9.19 14.60
CA ALA A 768 18.13 8.31 14.29
C ALA A 768 18.35 6.88 14.81
N CYS A 769 19.59 6.37 14.71
CA CYS A 769 19.98 5.02 15.11
C CYS A 769 20.11 4.80 16.62
N ARG A 770 19.71 5.79 17.44
CA ARG A 770 19.80 5.68 18.90
C ARG A 770 18.93 4.53 19.42
N VAL A 771 19.46 3.83 20.40
CA VAL A 771 18.84 2.71 21.13
C VAL A 771 19.21 2.82 22.61
N SER A 772 18.30 2.41 23.51
CA SER A 772 18.63 2.27 24.93
C SER A 772 19.08 0.83 25.24
N VAL A 773 20.27 0.73 25.83
CA VAL A 773 20.89 -0.53 26.26
C VAL A 773 21.37 -0.35 27.70
N GLY A 774 20.71 -1.01 28.64
CA GLY A 774 20.85 -0.77 30.07
C GLY A 774 20.41 0.66 30.41
N GLU A 775 21.21 1.37 31.20
CA GLU A 775 20.96 2.78 31.55
C GLU A 775 21.63 3.78 30.58
N LYS A 776 22.06 3.32 29.40
CA LYS A 776 22.82 4.13 28.44
C LYS A 776 22.09 4.25 27.11
N THR A 777 22.14 5.46 26.53
CA THR A 777 21.80 5.67 25.12
C THR A 777 23.03 5.38 24.27
N GLN A 778 22.88 4.47 23.30
CA GLN A 778 23.92 4.08 22.34
C GLN A 778 23.42 4.32 20.90
N PHE A 779 24.33 4.29 19.94
CA PHE A 779 24.07 4.55 18.52
C PHE A 779 24.49 3.34 17.69
N ALA A 780 23.54 2.62 17.09
CA ALA A 780 23.84 1.43 16.30
C ALA A 780 24.77 1.69 15.09
N CYS A 781 24.78 2.91 14.54
CA CYS A 781 25.71 3.30 13.49
C CYS A 781 27.16 3.43 13.95
N VAL A 782 27.39 3.78 15.23
CA VAL A 782 28.72 4.12 15.77
C VAL A 782 29.21 3.01 16.68
N ASP A 783 28.41 2.63 17.67
CA ASP A 783 28.76 1.62 18.68
C ASP A 783 28.72 0.19 18.11
N GLY A 784 28.32 0.04 16.84
CA GLY A 784 28.17 -1.22 16.13
C GLY A 784 26.76 -1.78 16.30
N PRO A 785 26.20 -2.47 15.30
CA PRO A 785 24.80 -2.88 15.34
C PRO A 785 24.54 -4.03 16.33
N ILE A 786 25.58 -4.65 16.90
CA ILE A 786 25.47 -5.82 17.78
C ILE A 786 25.62 -5.40 19.25
N PHE A 787 24.57 -5.62 20.03
CA PHE A 787 24.48 -5.21 21.45
C PHE A 787 24.19 -6.40 22.37
N ASP A 788 24.40 -6.21 23.67
CA ASP A 788 23.91 -7.13 24.69
C ASP A 788 22.38 -7.18 24.69
N GLY A 789 21.83 -8.31 24.25
CA GLY A 789 20.39 -8.51 24.13
C GLY A 789 19.67 -8.42 25.46
N HIS A 790 20.31 -8.82 26.56
CA HIS A 790 19.67 -8.85 27.88
C HIS A 790 19.35 -7.45 28.42
N SER A 791 20.05 -6.44 27.89
CA SER A 791 19.99 -5.04 28.31
C SER A 791 19.19 -4.15 27.35
N VAL A 792 18.68 -4.66 26.22
CA VAL A 792 17.94 -3.86 25.21
C VAL A 792 16.55 -3.46 25.70
N ASP A 793 16.19 -2.18 25.54
CA ASP A 793 14.79 -1.73 25.61
C ASP A 793 14.07 -2.04 24.28
N TRP A 794 13.38 -3.17 24.27
CA TRP A 794 12.67 -3.67 23.08
C TRP A 794 11.43 -2.82 22.73
N ASP A 795 10.79 -2.22 23.72
CA ASP A 795 9.55 -1.47 23.53
C ASP A 795 9.87 -0.06 22.99
N GLU A 796 10.92 0.58 23.49
CA GLU A 796 11.47 1.80 22.89
C GLU A 796 11.89 1.56 21.44
N LEU A 797 12.68 0.51 21.18
CA LEU A 797 13.13 0.18 19.82
C LEU A 797 11.94 0.00 18.86
N ALA A 798 10.90 -0.72 19.29
CA ALA A 798 9.70 -0.93 18.49
C ALA A 798 8.97 0.40 18.18
N SER A 799 8.79 1.25 19.20
CA SER A 799 8.17 2.57 19.05
C SER A 799 8.96 3.44 18.05
N ARG A 800 10.30 3.51 18.21
CA ARG A 800 11.17 4.29 17.32
C ARG A 800 11.10 3.82 15.87
N ARG A 801 11.13 2.50 15.63
CA ARG A 801 11.04 1.94 14.27
C ARG A 801 9.71 2.26 13.58
N SER A 802 8.65 2.58 14.33
CA SER A 802 7.35 2.93 13.78
C SER A 802 7.17 4.43 13.45
N ALA A 803 8.16 5.28 13.78
CA ALA A 803 8.05 6.74 13.68
C ALA A 803 7.72 7.26 12.27
N TYR A 804 8.17 6.56 11.22
CA TYR A 804 7.94 6.93 9.82
C TYR A 804 7.04 5.96 9.06
N ALA A 805 6.31 5.09 9.76
CA ALA A 805 5.51 4.05 9.13
C ALA A 805 4.55 4.61 8.07
N ARG A 806 3.97 5.79 8.31
CA ARG A 806 3.07 6.50 7.40
C ARG A 806 3.78 6.96 6.11
N GLN A 807 4.91 7.67 6.24
CA GLN A 807 5.67 8.18 5.11
C GLN A 807 6.22 7.03 4.25
N GLU A 808 6.67 5.95 4.87
CA GLU A 808 7.16 4.77 4.16
C GLU A 808 6.06 4.10 3.32
N VAL A 809 4.78 4.13 3.76
CA VAL A 809 3.65 3.62 2.96
C VAL A 809 3.40 4.53 1.76
N GLN A 810 3.37 5.84 1.97
CA GLN A 810 3.19 6.82 0.90
C GLN A 810 4.31 6.76 -0.15
N ALA A 811 5.54 6.46 0.26
CA ALA A 811 6.68 6.34 -0.64
C ALA A 811 6.64 5.09 -1.55
N LEU A 812 5.86 4.06 -1.21
CA LEU A 812 5.77 2.81 -1.97
C LEU A 812 4.80 2.87 -3.16
N SER A 813 3.87 3.82 -3.19
CA SER A 813 2.72 3.83 -4.10
C SER A 813 2.98 4.44 -5.47
N GLN A 814 4.16 5.01 -5.72
CA GLN A 814 4.35 5.92 -6.85
C GLN A 814 5.17 5.37 -8.03
N SER A 815 5.87 4.25 -7.87
CA SER A 815 6.72 3.72 -8.95
C SER A 815 5.98 2.67 -9.80
N VAL A 816 5.67 3.02 -11.04
CA VAL A 816 5.36 2.08 -12.13
C VAL A 816 6.53 2.14 -13.11
N ASP A 817 7.06 0.99 -13.52
CA ASP A 817 7.98 0.97 -14.66
C ASP A 817 7.16 1.17 -15.93
N LEU A 818 7.05 2.42 -16.39
CA LEU A 818 6.30 2.75 -17.59
C LEU A 818 6.90 2.07 -18.84
N ASN A 819 8.19 1.71 -18.84
CA ASN A 819 8.79 1.01 -19.98
C ASN A 819 8.31 -0.44 -20.11
N ALA A 820 7.95 -1.08 -18.99
CA ALA A 820 7.34 -2.42 -18.99
C ALA A 820 5.91 -2.41 -19.58
N LEU A 821 5.27 -1.24 -19.64
CA LEU A 821 3.90 -1.06 -20.11
C LEU A 821 3.76 -0.69 -21.59
N VAL A 822 4.82 -0.17 -22.21
CA VAL A 822 4.73 0.48 -23.53
C VAL A 822 4.96 -0.49 -24.70
N LEU A 823 5.45 -1.71 -24.49
CA LEU A 823 5.64 -2.68 -25.57
C LEU A 823 5.34 -4.12 -25.15
N PRO A 824 4.51 -4.88 -25.91
CA PRO A 824 4.66 -6.33 -25.93
C PRO A 824 6.00 -6.58 -26.64
N SER A 825 7.07 -6.83 -25.88
CA SER A 825 8.31 -7.29 -26.49
C SER A 825 7.99 -8.52 -27.31
N GLN A 826 8.13 -8.42 -28.62
CA GLN A 826 7.95 -9.51 -29.55
C GLN A 826 8.68 -10.75 -29.05
N GLY A 827 7.97 -11.87 -29.01
CA GLY A 827 8.52 -13.19 -29.27
C GLY A 827 9.88 -13.51 -28.64
N GLY A 828 10.00 -13.42 -27.31
CA GLY A 828 10.96 -14.24 -26.58
C GLY A 828 10.36 -15.62 -26.36
N GLY A 829 10.36 -16.46 -27.39
CA GLY A 829 9.91 -17.84 -27.26
C GLY A 829 10.70 -18.61 -26.19
N CYS A 830 9.98 -19.44 -25.45
CA CYS A 830 10.44 -20.61 -24.71
C CYS A 830 11.39 -20.37 -23.51
N GLY A 831 10.79 -20.47 -22.33
CA GLY A 831 11.44 -20.95 -21.12
C GLY A 831 10.47 -21.84 -20.35
N CYS A 832 9.94 -22.89 -20.98
CA CYS A 832 9.35 -23.97 -20.21
C CYS A 832 10.45 -24.57 -19.32
N GLY A 833 10.34 -24.37 -18.01
CA GLY A 833 11.15 -25.04 -17.00
C GLY A 833 12.08 -24.11 -16.22
N ARG A 834 11.59 -23.55 -15.11
CA ARG A 834 11.81 -24.07 -13.75
C ARG A 834 10.87 -23.37 -12.79
#